data_AF-A0A951N7D0-F1
#
_entry.id   AF-A0A951N7D0-F1
#
_cell.length_a   1.000
_cell.length_b   1.000
_cell.length_c   1.000
_cell.angle_alpha   90.00
_cell.angle_beta   90.00
_cell.angle_gamma   90.00
#
_symmetry.space_group_name_H-M   'P 1'
#
loop_
_entity.id
_entity.type
_entity.pdbx_description
1 polymer ?
#
loop_
_entity_poly.entity_id
_entity_poly.type
_entity_poly.pdbx_seq_one_letter_code
_entity_poly.pdbx_strand_id
1 'polypeptide(L)'
;DKKRVGDNGSNVSAFAWVGNRYALTGQQGGGWWSEEREQTRVLGTTDRPVYRPGQKVNFRFVVTQRSEGGDWKPLVGRQLTVLARNPKGEKFFESKLTTSEFGSVNGELTVPATAPLSVFSLQLSDQNRINGQTQFRVEEYKRPEFEVSISAPTEAKRPGETVAARINAKYYFGAPVPNAKVKYTVRKSTWWASYRFPTQFDWLYASWGVGDTNTGRRNIGGEGSGEIVKEGEVTTDAQGFAELSFQTKALESADENNWWARYSNPLYTIEAEVTDASRRTIEAQGQVKVARQPYFAFLKAQRGYFQAGDRVPIELRTQDANEQSVAATGKMVVYKLLPLQRRTTSAGRKIPILGDLPPNEEKVFDEPIATDATGRAFWNWQAKDSGQFRVEFVGESAWGEVVRAQAEIWVVGENMSAIRLRGVTILLDKKSYEEGETLRAAIIADVLGANVLLTQEASGQILRRDVFQIEGKSRQIEIPIEKKHVPNFFLAAALVQDFEVFQAQAEVFVPPTRQLLQLEVKGDKATYKPGETGTFQVSARDWSGKPARAEVSLALIDASLFYIQKDFTPDIRQFFYGERRANSVNLDSSRSGNGEARSESDEKEPNYETHGFELPDEFGQLQLMPGGFDYYPRRVFRRGRMEAFELDSLEARPIPAPMTAMAPALSAPMAMKAEAGGAIAARDSAAPSPTQIRSNFAETAYWSPAVVTESGLATVKVTFPDSLTQWHATARGLTNTVQVGSDESDVATKKDLLVRLQAPRFFVEKDQVVISANVHNYSDKPVNATVEMINPLPALFMPGTDVEWRLRQEVSLRAGEEQRVDWNFDVQKAGDVSIQVTGRTATDFDAVKMSFPVLVHGAPRFAAQSGILKGGESAKINLNFPKERKFGTSQLNVQLNPSLAATMLDALPYLADYPYGCVEQTMSRFLPAVLTEKTLRESGVNLETLRARARAYEAELKTQNVGERVQNTGYTFPQGQPNSRDFSEMASRLWFKGRSQNPLFDAAETRKMVTEGLNRLYSMQRGDGGWGWFPGASHSDEYMSAYVVYGLTQAKDAGVEVRANVLDRGRKYLMAQMKDEDNIHLLTYMAYVLSENGKPIRTNGLLNAAKRNFEGWETIASGRLFEQRERLTPYSKSLLALTLWNIRAANSDVLIRNLENTVQIDTANGTARYKTGRDYWNWWNNDVETVAFALRAFLTVESNHKLVPMFTKWLTLQARGNHFRSTKETAEVVYTLAQYVRQNRELDVDYTLKVA
;
A
#
# COMPACT_ATOMS: atom_id res chain seq x y z
N ASP A 1 -63.35 -22.21 -2.82
CA ASP A 1 -63.30 -21.72 -1.44
C ASP A 1 -61.95 -21.14 -1.08
N LYS A 2 -61.97 -20.00 -0.39
CA LYS A 2 -60.84 -19.37 0.28
C LYS A 2 -60.53 -20.14 1.56
N LYS A 3 -59.30 -20.66 1.76
CA LYS A 3 -58.58 -20.71 3.05
C LYS A 3 -57.33 -21.62 3.00
N ARG A 4 -56.21 -21.05 3.49
CA ARG A 4 -54.96 -21.68 3.97
C ARG A 4 -53.98 -22.23 2.92
N VAL A 5 -53.13 -21.34 2.42
CA VAL A 5 -51.70 -21.59 2.27
C VAL A 5 -51.00 -20.45 3.00
N GLY A 6 -50.01 -20.75 3.84
CA GLY A 6 -49.42 -19.82 4.81
C GLY A 6 -48.86 -18.55 4.16
N ASP A 7 -49.31 -17.40 4.65
CA ASP A 7 -49.01 -16.08 4.09
C ASP A 7 -47.83 -15.46 4.87
N ASN A 8 -46.63 -16.01 4.69
CA ASN A 8 -45.39 -15.42 5.22
C ASN A 8 -44.57 -14.67 4.16
N GLY A 9 -45.17 -14.30 3.02
CA GLY A 9 -44.58 -13.41 2.01
C GLY A 9 -43.42 -13.98 1.19
N SER A 10 -42.79 -15.07 1.65
CA SER A 10 -41.57 -15.64 1.06
C SER A 10 -41.77 -16.96 0.30
N ASN A 11 -42.95 -17.58 0.37
CA ASN A 11 -43.22 -18.88 -0.27
C ASN A 11 -44.48 -18.84 -1.15
N VAL A 12 -44.35 -19.28 -2.41
CA VAL A 12 -45.47 -19.49 -3.34
C VAL A 12 -45.47 -20.96 -3.74
N SER A 13 -46.51 -21.69 -3.37
CA SER A 13 -46.74 -23.06 -3.84
C SER A 13 -47.84 -23.05 -4.91
N ALA A 14 -47.52 -23.48 -6.12
CA ALA A 14 -48.49 -23.70 -7.18
C ALA A 14 -48.98 -25.16 -7.15
N PHE A 15 -50.29 -25.33 -7.32
CA PHE A 15 -50.96 -26.63 -7.37
C PHE A 15 -51.71 -26.74 -8.69
N ALA A 16 -51.44 -27.80 -9.46
CA ALA A 16 -52.13 -28.10 -10.69
C ALA A 16 -52.70 -29.52 -10.64
N TRP A 17 -53.89 -29.73 -11.20
CA TRP A 17 -54.49 -31.06 -11.34
C TRP A 17 -55.12 -31.25 -12.72
N VAL A 18 -55.05 -32.48 -13.23
CA VAL A 18 -55.78 -32.93 -14.42
C VAL A 18 -56.31 -34.34 -14.16
N GLY A 19 -57.62 -34.50 -14.10
CA GLY A 19 -58.26 -35.75 -13.68
C GLY A 19 -57.81 -36.15 -12.26
N ASN A 20 -57.26 -37.36 -12.13
CA ASN A 20 -56.81 -37.93 -10.85
C ASN A 20 -55.33 -37.65 -10.57
N ARG A 21 -54.68 -36.82 -11.40
CA ARG A 21 -53.24 -36.54 -11.31
C ARG A 21 -53.05 -35.14 -10.73
N TYR A 22 -52.11 -35.03 -9.80
CA TYR A 22 -51.77 -33.80 -9.11
C TYR A 22 -50.29 -33.47 -9.35
N ALA A 23 -49.99 -32.18 -9.50
CA ALA A 23 -48.64 -31.65 -9.50
C ALA A 23 -48.56 -30.54 -8.45
N LEU A 24 -47.53 -30.62 -7.60
CA LEU A 24 -47.25 -29.66 -6.54
C LEU A 24 -45.85 -29.11 -6.79
N THR A 25 -45.68 -27.79 -6.70
CA THR A 25 -44.34 -27.20 -6.53
C THR A 25 -43.95 -27.38 -5.07
N GLY A 26 -43.14 -28.40 -4.77
CA GLY A 26 -42.58 -28.65 -3.43
C GLY A 26 -41.27 -27.90 -3.23
N GLN A 27 -41.03 -27.43 -2.01
CA GLN A 27 -39.83 -26.72 -1.60
C GLN A 27 -38.63 -27.69 -1.50
N GLN A 28 -37.63 -27.59 -2.37
CA GLN A 28 -36.26 -28.03 -2.06
C GLN A 28 -35.39 -26.78 -1.93
N GLY A 29 -34.97 -26.46 -0.71
CA GLY A 29 -34.04 -25.35 -0.50
C GLY A 29 -33.88 -25.05 0.98
N GLY A 30 -32.68 -25.29 1.49
CA GLY A 30 -32.32 -25.01 2.88
C GLY A 30 -32.66 -23.57 3.28
N GLY A 31 -33.01 -23.40 4.56
CA GLY A 31 -33.41 -22.10 5.10
C GLY A 31 -32.41 -21.01 4.76
N TRP A 32 -32.83 -20.07 3.92
CA TRP A 32 -32.17 -18.78 3.79
C TRP A 32 -32.62 -17.94 4.96
N TRP A 33 -31.71 -17.72 5.90
CA TRP A 33 -31.92 -16.83 7.03
C TRP A 33 -32.12 -15.41 6.51
N SER A 34 -33.37 -14.99 6.28
CA SER A 34 -33.74 -13.58 6.24
C SER A 34 -33.94 -13.10 7.69
N GLU A 35 -32.87 -13.13 8.49
CA GLU A 35 -32.85 -12.24 9.65
C GLU A 35 -32.85 -10.81 9.08
N GLU A 36 -33.68 -9.91 9.62
CA GLU A 36 -33.62 -8.47 9.38
C GLU A 36 -32.19 -7.97 9.63
N ARG A 37 -31.34 -8.01 8.62
CA ARG A 37 -29.95 -7.55 8.75
C ARG A 37 -29.92 -6.09 8.38
N GLU A 38 -29.78 -5.25 9.40
CA GLU A 38 -29.30 -3.89 9.22
C GLU A 38 -27.99 -3.94 8.42
N GLN A 39 -28.00 -3.34 7.24
CA GLN A 39 -26.81 -3.19 6.42
C GLN A 39 -26.13 -1.89 6.79
N THR A 40 -24.81 -1.91 6.92
CA THR A 40 -24.01 -0.72 7.26
C THR A 40 -22.98 -0.48 6.16
N ARG A 41 -22.79 0.78 5.77
CA ARG A 41 -21.70 1.19 4.87
C ARG A 41 -20.85 2.26 5.56
N VAL A 42 -19.54 2.11 5.44
CA VAL A 42 -18.56 2.98 6.09
C VAL A 42 -17.52 3.41 5.07
N LEU A 43 -17.59 4.68 4.64
CA LEU A 43 -16.60 5.28 3.76
C LEU A 43 -15.53 6.00 4.60
N GLY A 44 -14.25 5.67 4.42
CA GLY A 44 -13.14 6.35 5.08
C GLY A 44 -12.27 7.13 4.11
N THR A 45 -11.89 8.35 4.50
CA THR A 45 -11.11 9.30 3.71
C THR A 45 -10.03 9.93 4.57
N THR A 46 -8.85 10.17 3.99
CA THR A 46 -7.78 10.97 4.59
C THR A 46 -7.59 12.27 3.83
N ASP A 47 -6.95 13.29 4.42
CA ASP A 47 -6.72 14.57 3.73
C ASP A 47 -5.83 14.40 2.50
N ARG A 48 -4.87 13.49 2.57
CA ARG A 48 -3.97 13.13 1.46
C ARG A 48 -3.64 11.63 1.46
N PRO A 49 -3.13 11.10 0.34
CA PRO A 49 -2.90 9.65 0.20
C PRO A 49 -1.55 9.16 0.75
N VAL A 50 -0.55 10.03 0.93
CA VAL A 50 0.82 9.68 1.34
C VAL A 50 1.37 10.65 2.38
N TYR A 51 2.17 10.11 3.31
CA TYR A 51 2.76 10.80 4.46
C TYR A 51 4.21 10.36 4.68
N ARG A 52 4.93 11.09 5.53
CA ARG A 52 6.25 10.73 6.06
C ARG A 52 6.15 10.35 7.53
N PRO A 53 7.10 9.57 8.08
CA PRO A 53 7.19 9.36 9.53
C PRO A 53 7.18 10.70 10.30
N GLY A 54 6.44 10.76 11.41
CA GLY A 54 6.26 11.97 12.22
C GLY A 54 5.18 12.95 11.74
N GLN A 55 4.61 12.78 10.54
CA GLN A 55 3.54 13.66 10.06
C GLN A 55 2.18 13.33 10.67
N LYS A 56 1.30 14.34 10.71
CA LYS A 56 -0.11 14.17 11.05
C LYS A 56 -0.90 13.66 9.85
N VAL A 57 -1.84 12.75 10.12
CA VAL A 57 -2.86 12.21 9.21
C VAL A 57 -4.20 12.72 9.70
N ASN A 58 -4.92 13.46 8.85
CA ASN A 58 -6.29 13.85 9.14
C ASN A 58 -7.23 12.87 8.45
N PHE A 59 -8.31 12.47 9.13
CA PHE A 59 -9.24 11.49 8.59
C PHE A 59 -10.70 11.84 8.85
N ARG A 60 -11.57 11.30 8.00
CA ARG A 60 -13.03 11.30 8.13
C ARG A 60 -13.56 9.91 7.80
N PHE A 61 -14.55 9.45 8.56
CA PHE A 61 -15.42 8.36 8.16
C PHE A 61 -16.86 8.85 8.06
N VAL A 62 -17.63 8.30 7.13
CA VAL A 62 -19.08 8.47 7.02
C VAL A 62 -19.71 7.09 7.21
N VAL A 63 -20.60 6.98 8.20
CA VAL A 63 -21.28 5.74 8.57
C VAL A 63 -22.77 5.88 8.28
N THR A 64 -23.26 5.01 7.42
CA THR A 64 -24.67 4.91 7.10
C THR A 64 -25.20 3.52 7.42
N GLN A 65 -26.49 3.47 7.71
CA GLN A 65 -27.22 2.24 7.95
C GLN A 65 -28.47 2.20 7.10
N ARG A 66 -28.96 1.00 6.83
CA ARG A 66 -30.18 0.75 6.09
C ARG A 66 -30.86 -0.51 6.63
N SER A 67 -32.17 -0.42 6.88
CA SER A 67 -33.01 -1.62 7.06
C SER A 67 -33.30 -2.27 5.72
N GLU A 68 -33.55 -3.58 5.69
CA GLU A 68 -33.90 -4.29 4.44
C GLU A 68 -35.08 -3.58 3.75
N GLY A 69 -34.94 -3.28 2.45
CA GLY A 69 -35.93 -2.50 1.68
C GLY A 69 -35.99 -0.97 1.96
N GLY A 70 -35.34 -0.46 3.01
CA GLY A 70 -35.34 0.96 3.39
C GLY A 70 -34.30 1.84 2.66
N ASP A 71 -34.19 3.12 3.03
CA ASP A 71 -33.12 4.01 2.56
C ASP A 71 -31.85 3.87 3.39
N TRP A 72 -30.71 4.19 2.77
CA TRP A 72 -29.54 4.59 3.53
C TRP A 72 -29.86 5.85 4.34
N LYS A 73 -29.55 5.80 5.62
CA LYS A 73 -29.64 6.93 6.54
C LYS A 73 -28.32 7.07 7.27
N PRO A 74 -27.90 8.29 7.64
CA PRO A 74 -26.76 8.44 8.51
C PRO A 74 -26.99 7.74 9.85
N LEU A 75 -25.97 7.07 10.36
CA LEU A 75 -26.01 6.51 11.70
C LEU A 75 -25.65 7.60 12.71
N VAL A 76 -26.63 8.20 13.39
CA VAL A 76 -26.45 9.37 14.25
C VAL A 76 -26.22 8.99 15.71
N GLY A 77 -25.32 9.69 16.40
CA GLY A 77 -25.12 9.56 17.86
C GLY A 77 -24.51 8.22 18.30
N ARG A 78 -23.94 7.44 17.37
CA ARG A 78 -23.33 6.14 17.65
C ARG A 78 -21.87 6.34 18.05
N GLN A 79 -21.47 5.78 19.19
CA GLN A 79 -20.06 5.71 19.57
C GLN A 79 -19.34 4.58 18.83
N LEU A 80 -18.25 4.92 18.16
CA LEU A 80 -17.45 4.03 17.31
C LEU A 80 -15.98 4.11 17.73
N THR A 81 -15.24 3.01 17.56
CA THR A 81 -13.79 2.97 17.84
C THR A 81 -13.03 3.06 16.53
N VAL A 82 -12.20 4.09 16.39
CA VAL A 82 -11.24 4.25 15.31
C VAL A 82 -9.87 3.73 15.77
N LEU A 83 -9.25 2.90 14.96
CA LEU A 83 -8.04 2.15 15.27
C LEU A 83 -7.08 2.25 14.09
N ALA A 84 -5.83 2.71 14.31
CA ALA A 84 -4.80 2.65 13.27
C ALA A 84 -3.81 1.53 13.53
N ARG A 85 -3.51 0.76 12.49
CA ARG A 85 -2.51 -0.32 12.51
C ARG A 85 -1.46 -0.12 11.44
N ASN A 86 -0.23 -0.47 11.79
CA ASN A 86 0.86 -0.53 10.84
C ASN A 86 0.71 -1.76 9.91
N PRO A 87 1.58 -1.92 8.88
CA PRO A 87 1.49 -3.03 7.91
C PRO A 87 1.57 -4.43 8.53
N LYS A 88 2.05 -4.54 9.77
CA LYS A 88 2.18 -5.81 10.51
C LYS A 88 0.99 -6.08 11.42
N GLY A 89 -0.02 -5.22 11.39
CA GLY A 89 -1.23 -5.31 12.20
C GLY A 89 -1.07 -4.74 13.63
N GLU A 90 0.05 -4.09 13.95
CA GLU A 90 0.28 -3.52 15.27
C GLU A 90 -0.46 -2.20 15.44
N LYS A 91 -1.19 -2.08 16.55
CA LYS A 91 -1.92 -0.87 16.92
C LYS A 91 -0.98 0.22 17.42
N PHE A 92 -1.14 1.44 16.92
CA PHE A 92 -0.42 2.63 17.42
C PHE A 92 -1.32 3.85 17.67
N PHE A 93 -2.60 3.79 17.27
CA PHE A 93 -3.60 4.82 17.56
C PHE A 93 -4.95 4.16 17.81
N GLU A 94 -5.69 4.66 18.80
CA GLU A 94 -7.06 4.26 19.11
C GLU A 94 -7.81 5.45 19.69
N SER A 95 -9.03 5.70 19.20
CA SER A 95 -9.90 6.76 19.71
C SER A 95 -11.36 6.34 19.61
N LYS A 96 -12.18 6.79 20.57
CA LYS A 96 -13.63 6.62 20.54
C LYS A 96 -14.28 7.92 20.10
N LEU A 97 -15.04 7.88 19.02
CA LEU A 97 -15.69 9.04 18.41
C LEU A 97 -17.19 8.78 18.30
N THR A 98 -17.99 9.83 18.36
CA THR A 98 -19.45 9.74 18.22
C THR A 98 -19.87 10.34 16.90
N THR A 99 -20.74 9.65 16.16
CA THR A 99 -21.19 10.11 14.85
C THR A 99 -22.05 11.37 14.93
N SER A 100 -21.83 12.29 13.98
CA SER A 100 -22.58 13.53 13.81
C SER A 100 -24.02 13.31 13.32
N GLU A 101 -24.78 14.39 13.12
CA GLU A 101 -26.09 14.36 12.45
C GLU A 101 -26.02 13.83 11.00
N PHE A 102 -24.85 13.91 10.36
CA PHE A 102 -24.57 13.36 9.02
C PHE A 102 -23.90 11.99 9.09
N GLY A 103 -23.84 11.36 10.27
CA GLY A 103 -23.25 10.03 10.45
C GLY A 103 -21.73 10.01 10.31
N SER A 104 -21.08 11.17 10.37
CA SER A 104 -19.63 11.29 10.19
C SER A 104 -18.87 11.28 11.52
N VAL A 105 -17.64 10.78 11.48
CA VAL A 105 -16.64 10.96 12.54
C VAL A 105 -15.33 11.41 11.91
N ASN A 106 -14.58 12.26 12.61
CA ASN A 106 -13.31 12.78 12.10
C ASN A 106 -12.30 12.93 13.23
N GLY A 107 -11.01 12.94 12.88
CA GLY A 107 -9.94 13.07 13.84
C GLY A 107 -8.58 13.25 13.18
N GLU A 108 -7.56 13.35 14.03
CA GLU A 108 -6.15 13.39 13.62
C GLU A 108 -5.36 12.32 14.37
N LEU A 109 -4.31 11.81 13.71
CA LEU A 109 -3.31 10.94 14.34
C LEU A 109 -1.91 11.34 13.85
N THR A 110 -0.88 11.03 14.63
CA THR A 110 0.52 11.27 14.25
C THR A 110 1.19 9.94 13.93
N VAL A 111 1.82 9.85 12.76
CA VAL A 111 2.62 8.67 12.38
C VAL A 111 3.87 8.62 13.26
N PRO A 112 4.19 7.49 13.92
CA PRO A 112 5.41 7.39 14.71
C PRO A 112 6.66 7.71 13.88
N ALA A 113 7.63 8.42 14.45
CA ALA A 113 8.90 8.74 13.75
C ALA A 113 9.69 7.48 13.38
N THR A 114 9.45 6.36 14.07
CA THR A 114 10.06 5.05 13.82
C THR A 114 9.16 4.12 13.00
N ALA A 115 8.10 4.64 12.38
CA ALA A 115 7.15 3.85 11.61
C ALA A 115 7.85 3.19 10.41
N PRO A 116 7.54 1.91 10.09
CA PRO A 116 8.00 1.29 8.85
C PRO A 116 7.39 2.03 7.64
N LEU A 117 8.13 2.07 6.53
CA LEU A 117 7.65 2.64 5.28
C LEU A 117 6.81 1.59 4.53
N SER A 118 5.50 1.85 4.35
CA SER A 118 4.54 1.00 3.63
C SER A 118 3.10 1.59 3.79
N VAL A 119 2.08 0.80 3.48
CA VAL A 119 0.66 1.14 3.60
C VAL A 119 0.11 0.78 4.99
N PHE A 120 -0.49 1.77 5.64
CA PHE A 120 -1.11 1.68 6.95
C PHE A 120 -2.62 1.55 6.80
N SER A 121 -3.27 0.99 7.82
CA SER A 121 -4.72 0.83 7.86
C SER A 121 -5.33 1.66 8.98
N LEU A 122 -6.46 2.28 8.67
CA LEU A 122 -7.31 2.97 9.63
C LEU A 122 -8.67 2.28 9.62
N GLN A 123 -9.02 1.65 10.72
CA GLN A 123 -10.22 0.83 10.89
C GLN A 123 -11.21 1.55 11.79
N LEU A 124 -12.48 1.53 11.43
CA LEU A 124 -13.59 1.97 12.26
C LEU A 124 -14.42 0.73 12.61
N SER A 125 -14.70 0.54 13.89
CA SER A 125 -15.48 -0.63 14.35
C SER A 125 -16.33 -0.36 15.59
N ASP A 126 -17.35 -1.19 15.80
CA ASP A 126 -18.13 -1.24 17.03
C ASP A 126 -18.43 -2.69 17.49
N GLN A 127 -19.04 -2.83 18.67
CA GLN A 127 -19.41 -4.14 19.24
C GLN A 127 -20.56 -4.84 18.49
N ASN A 128 -21.29 -4.13 17.62
CA ASN A 128 -22.47 -4.61 16.90
C ASN A 128 -22.18 -4.88 15.41
N ARG A 129 -20.93 -5.23 15.07
CA ARG A 129 -20.48 -5.63 13.72
C ARG A 129 -20.40 -4.51 12.68
N ILE A 130 -20.49 -3.23 13.04
CA ILE A 130 -20.12 -2.14 12.13
C ILE A 130 -18.61 -2.21 11.92
N ASN A 131 -18.18 -2.32 10.67
CA ASN A 131 -16.77 -2.34 10.30
C ASN A 131 -16.55 -1.53 9.03
N GLY A 132 -15.56 -0.66 9.07
CA GLY A 132 -15.07 0.10 7.92
C GLY A 132 -13.56 0.23 7.97
N GLN A 133 -12.94 0.46 6.82
CA GLN A 133 -11.51 0.65 6.74
C GLN A 133 -11.16 1.64 5.62
N THR A 134 -10.11 2.42 5.86
CA THR A 134 -9.37 3.14 4.82
C THR A 134 -7.88 2.91 5.01
N GLN A 135 -7.08 3.38 4.05
CA GLN A 135 -5.64 3.19 4.01
C GLN A 135 -4.93 4.51 3.75
N PHE A 136 -3.69 4.59 4.18
CA PHE A 136 -2.78 5.67 3.81
C PHE A 136 -1.35 5.15 3.71
N ARG A 137 -0.54 5.76 2.85
CA ARG A 137 0.85 5.35 2.63
C ARG A 137 1.82 6.17 3.47
N VAL A 138 2.87 5.54 4.00
CA VAL A 138 3.99 6.20 4.70
C VAL A 138 5.28 5.89 3.96
N GLU A 139 5.98 6.91 3.45
CA GLU A 139 7.25 6.78 2.71
C GLU A 139 8.21 7.94 3.03
N GLU A 140 9.50 7.75 2.77
CA GLU A 140 10.46 8.85 2.67
C GLU A 140 10.57 9.33 1.22
N TYR A 141 9.76 10.33 0.85
CA TYR A 141 9.72 10.86 -0.51
C TYR A 141 10.20 12.32 -0.61
N LYS A 142 10.62 12.71 -1.81
CA LYS A 142 10.76 14.11 -2.22
C LYS A 142 9.76 14.38 -3.33
N ARG A 143 8.99 15.47 -3.20
CA ARG A 143 7.94 15.83 -4.15
C ARG A 143 8.53 16.04 -5.56
N PRO A 144 7.86 15.49 -6.60
CA PRO A 144 8.04 15.93 -7.98
C PRO A 144 7.79 17.44 -8.10
N GLU A 145 8.62 18.14 -8.88
CA GLU A 145 8.43 19.58 -9.14
C GLU A 145 7.61 19.82 -10.41
N PHE A 146 7.58 18.83 -11.30
CA PHE A 146 6.84 18.84 -12.55
C PHE A 146 6.11 17.53 -12.78
N GLU A 147 5.07 17.60 -13.60
CA GLU A 147 4.32 16.48 -14.14
C GLU A 147 4.73 16.23 -15.60
N VAL A 148 4.59 14.98 -16.02
CA VAL A 148 4.75 14.57 -17.41
C VAL A 148 3.47 13.86 -17.81
N SER A 149 2.93 14.26 -18.96
CA SER A 149 1.78 13.61 -19.58
C SER A 149 2.09 13.29 -21.03
N ILE A 150 1.43 12.28 -21.58
CA ILE A 150 1.61 11.89 -22.97
C ILE A 150 0.25 11.99 -23.66
N SER A 151 0.17 12.91 -24.62
CA SER A 151 -1.02 13.13 -25.44
C SER A 151 -0.96 12.23 -26.67
N ALA A 152 -1.93 11.33 -26.77
CA ALA A 152 -2.19 10.54 -27.97
C ALA A 152 -2.81 11.42 -29.07
N PRO A 153 -2.68 11.04 -30.35
CA PRO A 153 -3.41 11.71 -31.42
C PRO A 153 -4.92 11.62 -31.17
N THR A 154 -5.63 12.73 -31.41
CA THR A 154 -7.09 12.79 -31.29
C THR A 154 -7.78 11.89 -32.30
N GLU A 155 -7.26 11.86 -33.52
CA GLU A 155 -7.74 10.98 -34.59
C GLU A 155 -7.36 9.52 -34.32
N ALA A 156 -8.33 8.62 -34.49
CA ALA A 156 -8.07 7.19 -34.54
C ALA A 156 -7.06 6.82 -35.63
N LYS A 157 -6.23 5.81 -35.33
CA LYS A 157 -5.14 5.37 -36.20
C LYS A 157 -5.37 3.93 -36.67
N ARG A 158 -4.97 3.64 -37.91
CA ARG A 158 -5.04 2.32 -38.54
C ARG A 158 -3.70 1.56 -38.40
N PRO A 159 -3.71 0.21 -38.31
CA PRO A 159 -2.50 -0.57 -38.44
C PRO A 159 -1.70 -0.23 -39.71
N GLY A 160 -0.40 0.01 -39.56
CA GLY A 160 0.51 0.42 -40.63
C GLY A 160 0.74 1.94 -40.72
N GLU A 161 -0.11 2.77 -40.10
CA GLU A 161 0.05 4.23 -40.08
C GLU A 161 1.14 4.69 -39.12
N THR A 162 1.64 5.91 -39.39
CA THR A 162 2.53 6.61 -38.46
C THR A 162 1.71 7.34 -37.40
N VAL A 163 2.04 7.09 -36.15
CA VAL A 163 1.48 7.77 -34.99
C VAL A 163 2.41 8.90 -34.59
N ALA A 164 1.87 10.12 -34.47
CA ALA A 164 2.52 11.23 -33.80
C ALA A 164 1.92 11.39 -32.40
N ALA A 165 2.76 11.31 -31.38
CA ALA A 165 2.40 11.51 -29.98
C ALA A 165 3.23 12.66 -29.41
N ARG A 166 2.68 13.37 -28.43
CA ARG A 166 3.35 14.51 -27.80
C ARG A 166 3.52 14.25 -26.32
N ILE A 167 4.76 14.31 -25.86
CA ILE A 167 5.11 14.30 -24.45
C ILE A 167 5.07 15.76 -23.97
N ASN A 168 4.34 16.02 -22.88
CA ASN A 168 4.15 17.34 -22.29
C ASN A 168 4.71 17.32 -20.87
N ALA A 169 5.77 18.10 -20.65
CA ALA A 169 6.41 18.27 -19.36
C ALA A 169 6.12 19.69 -18.84
N LYS A 170 5.48 19.75 -17.67
CA LYS A 170 4.97 21.01 -17.11
C LYS A 170 5.20 21.02 -15.60
N TYR A 171 5.76 22.11 -15.06
CA TYR A 171 5.85 22.30 -13.62
C TYR A 171 4.47 22.34 -12.98
N TYR A 172 4.31 21.87 -11.73
CA TYR A 172 2.99 21.86 -11.08
C TYR A 172 2.40 23.26 -10.93
N PHE A 173 3.21 24.30 -10.75
CA PHE A 173 2.71 25.69 -10.79
C PHE A 173 2.41 26.17 -12.22
N GLY A 174 2.40 25.30 -13.22
CA GLY A 174 1.76 25.49 -14.51
C GLY A 174 2.64 25.95 -15.67
N ALA A 175 3.94 26.06 -15.46
CA ALA A 175 4.90 26.50 -16.46
C ALA A 175 5.47 25.36 -17.32
N PRO A 176 5.93 25.63 -18.55
CA PRO A 176 6.63 24.63 -19.36
C PRO A 176 7.96 24.21 -18.72
N VAL A 177 8.40 22.97 -18.99
CA VAL A 177 9.75 22.48 -18.65
C VAL A 177 10.59 22.45 -19.94
N PRO A 178 11.34 23.51 -20.28
CA PRO A 178 12.08 23.57 -21.53
C PRO A 178 13.41 22.81 -21.48
N ASN A 179 13.89 22.34 -22.64
CA ASN A 179 15.19 21.68 -22.82
C ASN A 179 15.43 20.47 -21.89
N ALA A 180 14.37 19.81 -21.43
CA ALA A 180 14.46 18.60 -20.63
C ALA A 180 14.85 17.41 -21.51
N LYS A 181 15.72 16.54 -21.00
CA LYS A 181 16.10 15.29 -21.68
C LYS A 181 14.99 14.26 -21.48
N VAL A 182 14.44 13.75 -22.57
CA VAL A 182 13.37 12.75 -22.56
C VAL A 182 13.92 11.44 -23.14
N LYS A 183 13.85 10.35 -22.37
CA LYS A 183 13.99 8.99 -22.90
C LYS A 183 12.61 8.40 -23.06
N TYR A 184 12.35 7.66 -24.12
CA TYR A 184 11.04 7.02 -24.30
C TYR A 184 11.16 5.59 -24.83
N THR A 185 10.14 4.78 -24.52
CA THR A 185 9.94 3.42 -25.04
C THR A 185 8.50 3.28 -25.51
N VAL A 186 8.29 2.70 -26.69
CA VAL A 186 6.97 2.38 -27.24
C VAL A 186 6.80 0.86 -27.27
N ARG A 187 5.76 0.34 -26.62
CA ARG A 187 5.44 -1.09 -26.53
C ARG A 187 4.11 -1.40 -27.19
N LYS A 188 4.05 -2.49 -27.96
CA LYS A 188 2.80 -3.02 -28.55
C LYS A 188 2.21 -4.10 -27.65
N SER A 189 0.93 -3.95 -27.34
CA SER A 189 0.07 -4.94 -26.70
C SER A 189 -1.27 -5.03 -27.44
N THR A 190 -2.26 -5.69 -26.85
CA THR A 190 -3.57 -5.92 -27.46
C THR A 190 -4.67 -5.34 -26.58
N TRP A 191 -5.67 -4.72 -27.21
CA TRP A 191 -6.94 -4.35 -26.59
C TRP A 191 -8.12 -4.90 -27.40
N TRP A 192 -9.27 -5.05 -26.73
CA TRP A 192 -10.51 -5.54 -27.33
C TRP A 192 -11.56 -4.44 -27.27
N ALA A 193 -12.21 -4.17 -28.41
CA ALA A 193 -13.27 -3.16 -28.47
C ALA A 193 -14.55 -3.66 -27.80
N SER A 194 -15.21 -2.78 -27.04
CA SER A 194 -16.56 -3.03 -26.54
C SER A 194 -17.56 -2.66 -27.62
N TYR A 195 -18.39 -3.61 -28.03
CA TYR A 195 -19.49 -3.39 -28.99
C TYR A 195 -20.83 -3.11 -28.28
N ARG A 196 -20.79 -2.68 -27.01
CA ARG A 196 -22.00 -2.35 -26.22
C ARG A 196 -22.42 -0.91 -26.45
N PHE A 197 -23.72 -0.67 -26.55
CA PHE A 197 -24.27 0.68 -26.65
C PHE A 197 -24.03 1.43 -25.33
N PRO A 198 -23.25 2.54 -25.31
CA PRO A 198 -22.94 3.27 -24.08
C PRO A 198 -24.20 3.85 -23.42
N THR A 199 -24.32 3.71 -22.10
CA THR A 199 -25.45 4.25 -21.33
C THR A 199 -25.01 5.30 -20.32
N GLN A 200 -25.94 6.21 -19.96
CA GLN A 200 -25.68 7.35 -19.08
C GLN A 200 -25.16 6.97 -17.69
N PHE A 201 -25.46 5.77 -17.20
CA PHE A 201 -25.10 5.31 -15.85
C PHE A 201 -24.01 4.24 -15.83
N ASP A 202 -23.35 3.98 -16.96
CA ASP A 202 -22.27 2.97 -17.01
C ASP A 202 -21.14 3.30 -16.02
N TRP A 203 -20.84 4.59 -15.82
CA TRP A 203 -19.85 5.06 -14.85
C TRP A 203 -20.22 4.72 -13.41
N LEU A 204 -21.50 4.59 -13.05
CA LEU A 204 -21.95 4.29 -11.68
C LEU A 204 -21.79 2.80 -11.35
N TYR A 205 -21.87 1.91 -12.34
CA TYR A 205 -21.89 0.45 -12.18
C TYR A 205 -20.69 -0.26 -12.83
N ALA A 206 -19.64 0.49 -13.18
CA ALA A 206 -18.49 -0.01 -13.94
C ALA A 206 -17.79 -1.24 -13.32
N SER A 207 -17.83 -1.39 -11.98
CA SER A 207 -17.26 -2.53 -11.25
C SER A 207 -18.02 -3.85 -11.45
N TRP A 208 -19.29 -3.78 -11.83
CA TRP A 208 -20.15 -4.96 -12.05
C TRP A 208 -20.17 -5.42 -13.50
N GLY A 209 -19.56 -4.66 -14.41
CA GLY A 209 -19.71 -4.87 -15.85
C GLY A 209 -21.18 -4.73 -16.24
N VAL A 210 -21.55 -3.66 -16.95
CA VAL A 210 -22.88 -3.59 -17.55
C VAL A 210 -22.93 -4.57 -18.72
N GLY A 211 -23.07 -5.84 -18.38
CA GLY A 211 -23.29 -6.98 -19.24
C GLY A 211 -24.29 -7.85 -18.52
N ASP A 212 -25.46 -7.97 -19.14
CA ASP A 212 -26.15 -9.24 -19.25
C ASP A 212 -25.16 -10.40 -19.04
N THR A 213 -25.46 -11.28 -18.09
CA THR A 213 -24.59 -12.28 -17.45
C THR A 213 -24.05 -13.37 -18.39
N ASN A 214 -23.95 -13.09 -19.69
CA ASN A 214 -23.52 -14.02 -20.73
C ASN A 214 -22.40 -13.53 -21.65
N THR A 215 -21.73 -12.42 -21.36
CA THR A 215 -20.45 -12.11 -22.03
C THR A 215 -19.43 -11.55 -21.04
N GLY A 216 -18.79 -12.48 -20.32
CA GLY A 216 -17.55 -12.20 -19.63
C GLY A 216 -16.48 -11.78 -20.62
N ARG A 217 -16.32 -10.48 -20.86
CA ARG A 217 -15.06 -9.85 -21.26
C ARG A 217 -15.01 -8.50 -20.57
N ARG A 218 -14.38 -8.49 -19.40
CA ARG A 218 -13.72 -7.28 -18.89
C ARG A 218 -12.85 -6.74 -20.03
N ASN A 219 -12.67 -5.43 -20.08
CA ASN A 219 -11.50 -4.83 -20.70
C ASN A 219 -10.27 -5.51 -20.07
N ILE A 220 -9.83 -6.63 -20.63
CA ILE A 220 -8.52 -7.19 -20.34
C ILE A 220 -7.60 -6.22 -21.09
N GLY A 221 -7.13 -5.17 -20.43
CA GLY A 221 -5.88 -4.56 -20.87
C GLY A 221 -4.85 -5.67 -20.78
N GLY A 222 -4.14 -5.96 -21.88
CA GLY A 222 -3.02 -6.88 -21.83
C GLY A 222 -1.95 -6.32 -20.89
N GLU A 223 -2.01 -6.67 -19.61
CA GLU A 223 -0.89 -6.55 -18.69
C GLU A 223 0.15 -7.61 -19.10
N GLY A 224 1.05 -7.19 -19.98
CA GLY A 224 2.23 -7.93 -20.38
C GLY A 224 3.28 -6.94 -20.85
N SER A 225 4.56 -7.29 -20.71
CA SER A 225 5.71 -6.49 -21.15
C SER A 225 5.79 -6.45 -22.68
N GLY A 226 4.77 -5.85 -23.32
CA GLY A 226 4.52 -5.86 -24.75
C GLY A 226 5.78 -5.58 -25.58
N GLU A 227 5.78 -6.09 -26.80
CA GLU A 227 6.93 -6.02 -27.71
C GLU A 227 7.40 -4.58 -27.88
N ILE A 228 8.70 -4.32 -27.72
CA ILE A 228 9.28 -2.99 -27.94
C ILE A 228 9.25 -2.69 -29.44
N VAL A 229 8.58 -1.60 -29.81
CA VAL A 229 8.42 -1.12 -31.19
C VAL A 229 9.46 -0.06 -31.51
N LYS A 230 9.75 0.83 -30.55
CA LYS A 230 10.71 1.92 -30.70
C LYS A 230 11.21 2.38 -29.35
N GLU A 231 12.48 2.77 -29.27
CA GLU A 231 13.08 3.48 -28.15
C GLU A 231 13.91 4.65 -28.67
N GLY A 232 14.16 5.66 -27.85
CA GLY A 232 14.99 6.80 -28.25
C GLY A 232 15.10 7.90 -27.20
N GLU A 233 15.83 8.96 -27.57
CA GLU A 233 15.98 10.17 -26.76
C GLU A 233 15.58 11.41 -27.57
N VAL A 234 14.83 12.32 -26.95
CA VAL A 234 14.44 13.63 -27.51
C VAL A 234 14.55 14.72 -26.43
N THR A 235 14.42 15.99 -26.81
CA THR A 235 14.43 17.13 -25.87
C THR A 235 13.16 17.94 -25.97
N THR A 236 12.68 18.48 -24.86
CA THR A 236 11.52 19.39 -24.89
C THR A 236 11.87 20.75 -25.50
N ASP A 237 10.91 21.34 -26.21
CA ASP A 237 10.97 22.69 -26.75
C ASP A 237 10.75 23.77 -25.66
N ALA A 238 10.69 25.05 -26.04
CA ALA A 238 10.49 26.16 -25.11
C ALA A 238 9.11 26.13 -24.40
N GLN A 239 8.16 25.37 -24.95
CA GLN A 239 6.80 25.19 -24.44
C GLN A 239 6.66 23.89 -23.63
N GLY A 240 7.75 23.14 -23.41
CA GLY A 240 7.76 21.91 -22.62
C GLY A 240 7.28 20.69 -23.37
N PHE A 241 7.18 20.76 -24.71
CA PHE A 241 6.73 19.65 -25.54
C PHE A 241 7.90 18.91 -26.18
N ALA A 242 7.80 17.58 -26.24
CA ALA A 242 8.65 16.76 -27.10
C ALA A 242 7.78 15.92 -28.03
N GLU A 243 8.07 15.99 -29.33
CA GLU A 243 7.35 15.23 -30.34
C GLU A 243 8.01 13.87 -30.58
N LEU A 244 7.17 12.84 -30.68
CA LEU A 244 7.53 11.46 -30.95
C LEU A 244 6.71 10.98 -32.14
N SER A 245 7.36 10.33 -33.09
CA SER A 245 6.68 9.55 -34.14
C SER A 245 7.13 8.10 -34.17
N PHE A 246 6.21 7.18 -34.40
CA PHE A 246 6.52 5.77 -34.61
C PHE A 246 5.55 5.14 -35.61
N GLN A 247 6.00 4.14 -36.35
CA GLN A 247 5.17 3.41 -37.31
C GLN A 247 4.48 2.24 -36.60
N THR A 248 3.17 2.13 -36.77
CA THR A 248 2.41 0.98 -36.27
C THR A 248 2.65 -0.23 -37.19
N LYS A 249 2.57 -1.44 -36.63
CA LYS A 249 2.74 -2.68 -37.40
C LYS A 249 1.49 -2.92 -38.24
N ALA A 250 1.68 -3.30 -39.50
CA ALA A 250 0.60 -3.81 -40.34
C ALA A 250 0.02 -5.11 -39.74
N LEU A 251 -1.21 -5.45 -40.13
CA LEU A 251 -1.82 -6.73 -39.77
C LEU A 251 -1.15 -7.84 -40.58
N GLU A 252 -0.83 -8.97 -39.95
CA GLU A 252 -0.26 -10.14 -40.63
C GLU A 252 -1.38 -10.97 -41.25
N SER A 253 -1.14 -11.57 -42.43
CA SER A 253 -2.15 -12.40 -43.12
C SER A 253 -2.58 -13.64 -42.32
N ALA A 254 -1.74 -14.13 -41.41
CA ALA A 254 -2.08 -15.20 -40.48
C ALA A 254 -3.17 -14.82 -39.46
N ASP A 255 -3.38 -13.52 -39.21
CA ASP A 255 -4.42 -13.00 -38.29
C ASP A 255 -5.83 -13.01 -38.91
N GLU A 256 -5.97 -13.16 -40.23
CA GLU A 256 -7.27 -13.15 -40.91
C GLU A 256 -8.09 -14.43 -40.66
N ASN A 257 -7.40 -15.55 -40.44
CA ASN A 257 -8.00 -16.87 -40.20
C ASN A 257 -8.08 -17.25 -38.71
N ASN A 258 -7.49 -16.46 -37.82
CA ASN A 258 -7.57 -16.69 -36.38
C ASN A 258 -8.77 -15.96 -35.77
N TRP A 259 -9.73 -16.71 -35.22
CA TRP A 259 -10.93 -16.18 -34.56
C TRP A 259 -10.61 -15.16 -33.47
N TRP A 260 -9.53 -15.38 -32.70
CA TRP A 260 -9.10 -14.46 -31.65
C TRP A 260 -8.47 -13.19 -32.19
N ALA A 261 -7.79 -13.27 -33.35
CA ALA A 261 -7.16 -12.13 -33.98
C ALA A 261 -8.19 -11.19 -34.65
N ARG A 262 -9.33 -11.71 -35.13
CA ARG A 262 -10.41 -10.88 -35.71
C ARG A 262 -10.99 -9.83 -34.78
N TYR A 263 -10.90 -10.04 -33.46
CA TYR A 263 -11.41 -9.12 -32.45
C TYR A 263 -10.30 -8.40 -31.66
N SER A 264 -9.03 -8.61 -32.02
CA SER A 264 -7.89 -8.00 -31.37
C SER A 264 -7.46 -6.72 -32.09
N ASN A 265 -7.32 -5.64 -31.32
CA ASN A 265 -6.84 -4.34 -31.80
C ASN A 265 -5.47 -4.04 -31.16
N PRO A 266 -4.49 -3.48 -31.89
CA PRO A 266 -3.21 -3.10 -31.29
C PRO A 266 -3.35 -1.93 -30.30
N LEU A 267 -2.68 -2.04 -29.15
CA LEU A 267 -2.54 -0.97 -28.17
C LEU A 267 -1.06 -0.60 -28.04
N TYR A 268 -0.73 0.65 -28.30
CA TYR A 268 0.65 1.14 -28.18
C TYR A 268 0.78 1.93 -26.88
N THR A 269 1.58 1.40 -25.95
CA THR A 269 1.94 2.06 -24.70
C THR A 269 3.23 2.84 -24.91
N ILE A 270 3.22 4.13 -24.61
CA ILE A 270 4.40 5.00 -24.63
C ILE A 270 4.80 5.24 -23.19
N GLU A 271 6.03 4.91 -22.83
CA GLU A 271 6.67 5.18 -21.55
C GLU A 271 7.71 6.29 -21.78
N ALA A 272 7.75 7.31 -20.92
CA ALA A 272 8.70 8.41 -21.04
C ALA A 272 9.34 8.75 -19.68
N GLU A 273 10.66 8.91 -19.66
CA GLU A 273 11.47 9.41 -18.56
C GLU A 273 11.96 10.82 -18.91
N VAL A 274 11.46 11.85 -18.23
CA VAL A 274 11.83 13.24 -18.49
C VAL A 274 12.74 13.76 -17.39
N THR A 275 13.91 14.26 -17.75
CA THR A 275 14.93 14.80 -16.83
C THR A 275 15.12 16.30 -17.05
N ASP A 276 14.79 17.11 -16.06
CA ASP A 276 14.91 18.58 -16.14
C ASP A 276 16.31 19.11 -15.74
N ALA A 277 16.48 20.44 -15.74
CA ALA A 277 17.73 21.11 -15.38
C ALA A 277 18.19 20.86 -13.91
N SER A 278 17.27 20.43 -13.04
CA SER A 278 17.59 19.99 -11.68
C SER A 278 18.14 18.56 -11.62
N ARG A 279 18.21 17.87 -12.78
CA ARG A 279 18.61 16.46 -12.95
C ARG A 279 17.69 15.47 -12.24
N ARG A 280 16.40 15.82 -12.13
CA ARG A 280 15.36 14.94 -11.60
C ARG A 280 14.60 14.31 -12.75
N THR A 281 14.36 13.02 -12.64
CA THR A 281 13.61 12.25 -13.64
C THR A 281 12.19 12.02 -13.14
N ILE A 282 11.20 12.30 -13.99
CA ILE A 282 9.78 12.01 -13.79
C ILE A 282 9.32 11.10 -14.92
N GLU A 283 8.56 10.07 -14.56
CA GLU A 283 8.10 9.04 -15.48
C GLU A 283 6.63 9.26 -15.84
N ALA A 284 6.26 8.95 -17.07
CA ALA A 284 4.87 8.96 -17.50
C ALA A 284 4.58 7.86 -18.51
N GLN A 285 3.32 7.47 -18.56
CA GLN A 285 2.81 6.50 -19.51
C GLN A 285 1.59 7.07 -20.25
N GLY A 286 1.55 6.87 -21.56
CA GLY A 286 0.41 7.17 -22.43
C GLY A 286 0.05 5.97 -23.28
N GLN A 287 -1.17 5.95 -23.80
CA GLN A 287 -1.65 4.87 -24.64
C GLN A 287 -2.26 5.41 -25.93
N VAL A 288 -1.96 4.75 -27.04
CA VAL A 288 -2.56 5.00 -28.35
C VAL A 288 -3.31 3.76 -28.78
N LYS A 289 -4.64 3.87 -28.85
CA LYS A 289 -5.51 2.82 -29.37
C LYS A 289 -5.48 2.86 -30.89
N VAL A 290 -5.09 1.74 -31.51
CA VAL A 290 -5.14 1.55 -32.96
C VAL A 290 -6.28 0.57 -33.25
N ALA A 291 -7.16 0.89 -34.19
CA ALA A 291 -8.31 0.04 -34.53
C ALA A 291 -8.24 -0.42 -35.98
N ARG A 292 -8.76 -1.63 -36.25
CA ARG A 292 -8.85 -2.16 -37.62
C ARG A 292 -9.89 -1.45 -38.50
N GLN A 293 -10.82 -0.73 -37.87
CA GLN A 293 -11.89 0.03 -38.52
C GLN A 293 -11.91 1.48 -38.02
N PRO A 294 -12.36 2.45 -38.84
CA PRO A 294 -12.25 3.88 -38.51
C PRO A 294 -13.20 4.31 -37.40
N TYR A 295 -14.33 3.62 -37.27
CA TYR A 295 -15.30 3.85 -36.21
C TYR A 295 -16.04 2.57 -35.87
N PHE A 296 -16.65 2.55 -34.70
CA PHE A 296 -17.58 1.55 -34.22
C PHE A 296 -18.99 2.13 -34.32
N ALA A 297 -19.91 1.37 -34.90
CA ALA A 297 -21.32 1.71 -34.94
C ALA A 297 -22.07 0.94 -33.85
N PHE A 298 -23.09 1.58 -33.28
CA PHE A 298 -23.94 1.01 -32.25
C PHE A 298 -25.39 1.30 -32.59
N LEU A 299 -26.22 0.26 -32.63
CA LEU A 299 -27.65 0.40 -32.83
C LEU A 299 -28.40 0.11 -31.55
N LYS A 300 -29.43 0.94 -31.27
CA LYS A 300 -30.35 0.72 -30.18
C LYS A 300 -31.76 1.13 -30.58
N ALA A 301 -32.69 0.19 -30.51
CA ALA A 301 -34.10 0.52 -30.55
C ALA A 301 -34.47 1.29 -29.27
N GLN A 302 -35.21 2.39 -29.41
CA GLN A 302 -35.67 3.18 -28.26
C GLN A 302 -36.67 2.41 -27.40
N ARG A 303 -37.30 1.37 -27.98
CA ARG A 303 -38.14 0.43 -27.26
C ARG A 303 -37.69 -1.02 -27.41
N GLY A 304 -37.91 -1.86 -26.41
CA GLY A 304 -37.57 -3.29 -26.49
C GLY A 304 -38.60 -4.13 -27.26
N TYR A 305 -39.80 -3.61 -27.52
CA TYR A 305 -40.76 -4.17 -28.47
C TYR A 305 -41.71 -3.10 -29.04
N PHE A 306 -42.37 -3.44 -30.14
CA PHE A 306 -43.28 -2.58 -30.91
C PHE A 306 -44.56 -3.36 -31.30
N GLN A 307 -45.60 -2.69 -31.77
CA GLN A 307 -46.79 -3.32 -32.38
C GLN A 307 -46.71 -3.28 -33.91
N ALA A 308 -47.39 -4.21 -34.60
CA ALA A 308 -47.54 -4.11 -36.04
C ALA A 308 -48.25 -2.78 -36.42
N GLY A 309 -47.65 -2.04 -37.35
CA GLY A 309 -48.04 -0.68 -37.72
C GLY A 309 -47.26 0.44 -37.01
N ASP A 310 -46.57 0.14 -35.88
CA ASP A 310 -45.78 1.13 -35.14
C ASP A 310 -44.61 1.66 -35.97
N ARG A 311 -44.21 2.89 -35.65
CA ARG A 311 -42.88 3.40 -36.00
C ARG A 311 -41.87 2.90 -34.97
N VAL A 312 -40.77 2.35 -35.47
CA VAL A 312 -39.63 1.79 -34.74
C VAL A 312 -38.50 2.81 -34.77
N PRO A 313 -38.42 3.73 -33.78
CA PRO A 313 -37.28 4.60 -33.60
C PRO A 313 -36.03 3.82 -33.17
N ILE A 314 -34.98 3.91 -33.98
CA ILE A 314 -33.67 3.33 -33.74
C ILE A 314 -32.64 4.45 -33.73
N GLU A 315 -31.85 4.50 -32.66
CA GLU A 315 -30.69 5.37 -32.57
C GLU A 315 -29.46 4.63 -33.06
N LEU A 316 -28.78 5.26 -34.02
CA LEU A 316 -27.45 4.90 -34.47
C LEU A 316 -26.46 5.86 -33.81
N ARG A 317 -25.44 5.29 -33.16
CA ARG A 317 -24.27 6.03 -32.69
C ARG A 317 -23.02 5.54 -33.38
N THR A 318 -22.14 6.46 -33.73
CA THR A 318 -20.83 6.18 -34.34
C THR A 318 -19.74 6.93 -33.61
N GLN A 319 -18.75 6.19 -33.12
CA GLN A 319 -17.59 6.74 -32.41
C GLN A 319 -16.33 5.95 -32.75
N ASP A 320 -15.18 6.61 -32.68
CA ASP A 320 -13.88 5.98 -32.97
C ASP A 320 -13.34 5.16 -31.79
N ALA A 321 -12.12 4.64 -31.93
CA ALA A 321 -11.42 3.89 -30.88
C ALA A 321 -11.11 4.70 -29.62
N ASN A 322 -11.02 6.03 -29.76
CA ASN A 322 -10.82 6.99 -28.69
C ASN A 322 -12.15 7.46 -28.07
N GLU A 323 -13.27 6.85 -28.46
CA GLU A 323 -14.63 7.18 -28.02
C GLU A 323 -15.08 8.59 -28.45
N GLN A 324 -14.43 9.16 -29.48
CA GLN A 324 -14.83 10.43 -30.08
C GLN A 324 -15.91 10.20 -31.13
N SER A 325 -16.89 11.09 -31.19
CA SER A 325 -17.98 11.03 -32.16
C SER A 325 -17.48 11.14 -33.61
N VAL A 326 -17.99 10.27 -34.50
CA VAL A 326 -17.62 10.25 -35.92
C VAL A 326 -18.89 10.34 -36.77
N ALA A 327 -18.95 11.27 -37.72
CA ALA A 327 -20.02 11.29 -38.72
C ALA A 327 -19.78 10.17 -39.76
N ALA A 328 -20.83 9.41 -40.09
CA ALA A 328 -20.76 8.24 -40.95
C ALA A 328 -22.00 8.12 -41.84
N THR A 329 -21.80 7.64 -43.07
CA THR A 329 -22.86 7.34 -44.02
C THR A 329 -22.96 5.82 -44.24
N GLY A 330 -24.17 5.32 -44.43
CA GLY A 330 -24.39 3.91 -44.70
C GLY A 330 -25.83 3.62 -45.05
N LYS A 331 -26.25 2.37 -44.85
CA LYS A 331 -27.63 1.93 -45.03
C LYS A 331 -28.13 1.23 -43.78
N MET A 332 -29.39 1.49 -43.44
CA MET A 332 -30.15 0.66 -42.51
C MET A 332 -30.83 -0.45 -43.31
N VAL A 333 -30.64 -1.69 -42.90
CA VAL A 333 -31.24 -2.89 -43.52
C VAL A 333 -32.04 -3.63 -42.45
N VAL A 334 -33.26 -4.07 -42.79
CA VAL A 334 -34.10 -4.86 -41.89
C VAL A 334 -34.29 -6.25 -42.45
N TYR A 335 -33.99 -7.24 -41.62
CA TYR A 335 -34.23 -8.64 -41.88
C TYR A 335 -35.34 -9.17 -40.97
N LYS A 336 -36.35 -9.83 -41.54
CA LYS A 336 -37.33 -10.61 -40.79
C LYS A 336 -36.75 -11.98 -40.48
N LEU A 337 -36.71 -12.33 -39.21
CA LEU A 337 -36.13 -13.58 -38.72
C LEU A 337 -37.19 -14.69 -38.75
N LEU A 338 -36.97 -15.72 -39.58
CA LEU A 338 -37.89 -16.83 -39.77
C LEU A 338 -37.48 -18.05 -38.92
N PRO A 339 -38.45 -18.91 -38.50
CA PRO A 339 -38.13 -20.10 -37.72
C PRO A 339 -37.10 -21.01 -38.40
N LEU A 340 -36.24 -21.65 -37.58
CA LEU A 340 -35.27 -22.63 -38.07
C LEU A 340 -35.98 -23.82 -38.72
N GLN A 341 -35.49 -24.27 -39.89
CA GLN A 341 -35.96 -25.49 -40.52
C GLN A 341 -35.70 -26.69 -39.60
N ARG A 342 -36.71 -27.55 -39.43
CA ARG A 342 -36.63 -28.76 -38.60
C ARG A 342 -36.63 -30.00 -39.49
N ARG A 343 -35.71 -30.93 -39.25
CA ARG A 343 -35.74 -32.27 -39.84
C ARG A 343 -36.42 -33.24 -38.88
N THR A 344 -37.17 -34.20 -39.43
CA THR A 344 -37.76 -35.29 -38.65
C THR A 344 -36.75 -36.42 -38.55
N THR A 345 -36.38 -36.82 -37.34
CA THR A 345 -35.56 -38.02 -37.14
C THR A 345 -36.34 -39.29 -37.47
N SER A 346 -35.62 -40.39 -37.69
CA SER A 346 -36.19 -41.73 -37.83
C SER A 346 -37.07 -42.16 -36.64
N ALA A 347 -36.91 -41.55 -35.47
CA ALA A 347 -37.75 -41.74 -34.28
C ALA A 347 -38.96 -40.77 -34.20
N GLY A 348 -39.27 -40.04 -35.27
CA GLY A 348 -40.40 -39.09 -35.33
C GLY A 348 -40.17 -37.77 -34.60
N ARG A 349 -38.98 -37.52 -34.01
CA ARG A 349 -38.68 -36.26 -33.32
C ARG A 349 -38.25 -35.19 -34.33
N LYS A 350 -38.89 -34.02 -34.28
CA LYS A 350 -38.48 -32.85 -35.07
C LYS A 350 -37.29 -32.16 -34.39
N ILE A 351 -36.10 -32.27 -34.95
CA ILE A 351 -34.89 -31.57 -34.47
C ILE A 351 -34.52 -30.42 -35.41
N PRO A 352 -34.05 -29.28 -34.88
CA PRO A 352 -33.52 -28.20 -35.71
C PRO A 352 -32.32 -28.70 -36.52
N ILE A 353 -32.20 -28.27 -37.77
CA ILE A 353 -31.01 -28.53 -38.59
C ILE A 353 -29.89 -27.63 -38.04
N LEU A 354 -28.99 -28.18 -37.21
CA LEU A 354 -27.77 -27.49 -36.78
C LEU A 354 -26.65 -27.80 -37.77
N GLY A 355 -26.19 -26.76 -38.46
CA GLY A 355 -25.04 -26.71 -39.38
C GLY A 355 -24.86 -25.25 -39.81
N ASP A 356 -23.76 -24.92 -40.48
CA ASP A 356 -23.36 -23.56 -40.93
C ASP A 356 -24.31 -22.92 -41.98
N LEU A 357 -25.62 -23.20 -41.91
CA LEU A 357 -26.62 -22.50 -42.69
C LEU A 357 -26.84 -21.11 -42.06
N PRO A 358 -26.86 -20.04 -42.87
CA PRO A 358 -27.19 -18.70 -42.38
C PRO A 358 -28.57 -18.72 -41.69
N PRO A 359 -28.82 -17.85 -40.68
CA PRO A 359 -30.14 -17.72 -40.09
C PRO A 359 -31.17 -17.55 -41.23
N ASN A 360 -32.27 -18.30 -41.16
CA ASN A 360 -33.34 -18.19 -42.14
C ASN A 360 -33.95 -16.79 -42.00
N GLU A 361 -33.49 -15.84 -42.80
CA GLU A 361 -33.84 -14.43 -42.67
C GLU A 361 -34.18 -13.84 -44.05
N GLU A 362 -35.20 -12.98 -44.09
CA GLU A 362 -35.68 -12.33 -45.30
C GLU A 362 -35.43 -10.83 -45.20
N LYS A 363 -34.71 -10.24 -46.17
CA LYS A 363 -34.56 -8.78 -46.23
C LYS A 363 -35.90 -8.15 -46.59
N VAL A 364 -36.46 -7.35 -45.69
CA VAL A 364 -37.77 -6.71 -45.86
C VAL A 364 -37.70 -5.19 -46.09
N PHE A 365 -36.55 -4.56 -45.81
CA PHE A 365 -36.37 -3.12 -46.00
C PHE A 365 -34.88 -2.73 -46.11
N ASP A 366 -34.58 -1.67 -46.85
CA ASP A 366 -33.33 -0.91 -46.74
C ASP A 366 -33.46 0.55 -47.15
N GLU A 367 -32.67 1.43 -46.50
CA GLU A 367 -32.66 2.87 -46.77
C GLU A 367 -31.31 3.49 -46.39
N PRO A 368 -30.82 4.51 -47.12
CA PRO A 368 -29.62 5.26 -46.73
C PRO A 368 -29.80 6.04 -45.42
N ILE A 369 -28.73 6.16 -44.64
CA ILE A 369 -28.69 6.95 -43.41
C ILE A 369 -27.34 7.64 -43.24
N ALA A 370 -27.32 8.80 -42.57
CA ALA A 370 -26.11 9.49 -42.16
C ALA A 370 -26.22 9.94 -40.69
N THR A 371 -25.12 9.83 -39.93
CA THR A 371 -25.00 10.43 -38.60
C THR A 371 -24.52 11.87 -38.66
N ASP A 372 -24.93 12.67 -37.68
CA ASP A 372 -24.53 14.08 -37.53
C ASP A 372 -23.09 14.22 -36.98
N ALA A 373 -22.66 15.48 -36.75
CA ALA A 373 -21.33 15.77 -36.18
C ALA A 373 -21.13 15.24 -34.75
N THR A 374 -22.21 14.92 -34.02
CA THR A 374 -22.15 14.25 -32.72
C THR A 374 -22.14 12.71 -32.85
N GLY A 375 -22.05 12.21 -34.09
CA GLY A 375 -22.07 10.79 -34.40
C GLY A 375 -23.41 10.15 -34.11
N ARG A 376 -24.52 10.91 -34.18
CA ARG A 376 -25.87 10.40 -33.88
C ARG A 376 -26.79 10.47 -35.10
N ALA A 377 -27.63 9.45 -35.28
CA ALA A 377 -28.78 9.49 -36.18
C ALA A 377 -29.98 8.81 -35.52
N PHE A 378 -31.17 9.34 -35.80
CA PHE A 378 -32.43 8.69 -35.45
C PHE A 378 -33.12 8.23 -36.72
N TRP A 379 -33.35 6.94 -36.81
CA TRP A 379 -34.03 6.31 -37.93
C TRP A 379 -35.37 5.77 -37.48
N ASN A 380 -36.39 5.90 -38.33
CA ASN A 380 -37.74 5.45 -38.02
C ASN A 380 -38.23 4.51 -39.11
N TRP A 381 -38.42 3.24 -38.75
CA TRP A 381 -38.96 2.23 -39.65
C TRP A 381 -40.40 1.89 -39.29
N GLN A 382 -41.29 1.79 -40.27
CA GLN A 382 -42.66 1.35 -40.02
C GLN A 382 -42.75 -0.17 -40.09
N ALA A 383 -43.01 -0.81 -38.96
CA ALA A 383 -43.09 -2.27 -38.87
C ALA A 383 -44.43 -2.79 -39.40
N LYS A 384 -44.53 -3.07 -40.70
CA LYS A 384 -45.79 -3.52 -41.33
C LYS A 384 -46.21 -4.93 -40.90
N ASP A 385 -45.26 -5.76 -40.51
CA ASP A 385 -45.44 -7.15 -40.11
C ASP A 385 -45.08 -7.37 -38.64
N SER A 386 -45.70 -8.38 -38.00
CA SER A 386 -45.30 -8.88 -36.69
C SER A 386 -44.25 -9.99 -36.80
N GLY A 387 -43.38 -10.12 -35.80
CA GLY A 387 -42.30 -11.11 -35.72
C GLY A 387 -41.03 -10.57 -35.05
N GLN A 388 -39.97 -11.37 -35.09
CA GLN A 388 -38.63 -10.93 -34.70
C GLN A 388 -37.91 -10.37 -35.93
N PHE A 389 -37.26 -9.21 -35.79
CA PHE A 389 -36.48 -8.61 -36.86
C PHE A 389 -35.07 -8.29 -36.38
N ARG A 390 -34.11 -8.37 -37.28
CA ARG A 390 -32.74 -7.90 -37.09
C ARG A 390 -32.54 -6.66 -37.95
N VAL A 391 -32.26 -5.55 -37.30
CA VAL A 391 -31.89 -4.31 -37.97
C VAL A 391 -30.37 -4.24 -37.99
N GLU A 392 -29.82 -3.99 -39.16
CA GLU A 392 -28.39 -3.87 -39.39
C GLU A 392 -28.07 -2.52 -40.03
N PHE A 393 -27.10 -1.83 -39.46
CA PHE A 393 -26.44 -0.71 -40.12
C PHE A 393 -25.24 -1.28 -40.86
N VAL A 394 -25.15 -0.96 -42.15
CA VAL A 394 -24.01 -1.28 -43.01
C VAL A 394 -23.41 0.05 -43.46
N GLY A 395 -22.33 0.44 -42.80
CA GLY A 395 -21.57 1.64 -43.09
C GLY A 395 -20.48 1.36 -44.12
N GLU A 396 -20.37 2.23 -45.11
CA GLU A 396 -19.20 2.29 -45.97
C GLU A 396 -18.16 3.17 -45.26
N SER A 397 -16.94 2.65 -45.14
CA SER A 397 -15.88 3.40 -44.47
C SER A 397 -14.88 3.96 -45.47
N ALA A 398 -14.28 5.11 -45.13
CA ALA A 398 -13.19 5.70 -45.91
C ALA A 398 -11.94 4.79 -45.99
N TRP A 399 -11.83 3.77 -45.12
CA TRP A 399 -10.72 2.82 -45.09
C TRP A 399 -10.96 1.58 -45.96
N GLY A 400 -12.11 1.48 -46.63
CA GLY A 400 -12.51 0.34 -47.47
C GLY A 400 -13.15 -0.83 -46.71
N GLU A 401 -13.18 -0.75 -45.37
CA GLU A 401 -13.82 -1.73 -44.51
C GLU A 401 -15.34 -1.49 -44.39
N VAL A 402 -16.11 -2.55 -44.16
CA VAL A 402 -17.55 -2.45 -43.91
C VAL A 402 -17.79 -2.43 -42.40
N VAL A 403 -18.29 -1.30 -41.88
CA VAL A 403 -18.64 -1.19 -40.45
C VAL A 403 -20.07 -1.68 -40.26
N ARG A 404 -20.26 -2.64 -39.36
CA ARG A 404 -21.57 -3.21 -39.08
C ARG A 404 -21.98 -2.97 -37.64
N ALA A 405 -23.26 -2.65 -37.45
CA ALA A 405 -23.91 -2.68 -36.15
C ALA A 405 -25.26 -3.34 -36.30
N GLN A 406 -25.69 -4.09 -35.29
CA GLN A 406 -26.97 -4.78 -35.35
C GLN A 406 -27.74 -4.62 -34.04
N ALA A 407 -29.07 -4.57 -34.18
CA ALA A 407 -30.01 -4.62 -33.07
C ALA A 407 -31.15 -5.56 -33.43
N GLU A 408 -31.54 -6.42 -32.50
CA GLU A 408 -32.76 -7.22 -32.65
C GLU A 408 -33.95 -6.47 -32.06
N ILE A 409 -35.07 -6.50 -32.79
CA ILE A 409 -36.33 -5.89 -32.39
C ILE A 409 -37.46 -6.90 -32.48
N TRP A 410 -38.44 -6.75 -31.60
CA TRP A 410 -39.63 -7.57 -31.56
C TRP A 410 -40.85 -6.73 -31.91
N VAL A 411 -41.65 -7.19 -32.87
CA VAL A 411 -42.90 -6.56 -33.28
C VAL A 411 -44.04 -7.52 -32.98
N VAL A 412 -44.89 -7.14 -32.04
CA VAL A 412 -46.02 -7.93 -31.54
C VAL A 412 -47.24 -7.70 -32.46
N GLY A 413 -47.97 -8.77 -32.76
CA GLY A 413 -49.19 -8.77 -33.56
C GLY A 413 -49.76 -10.18 -33.69
N GLU A 414 -50.86 -10.34 -34.44
CA GLU A 414 -51.60 -11.61 -34.52
C GLU A 414 -50.77 -12.75 -35.16
N ASN A 415 -49.94 -12.43 -36.15
CA ASN A 415 -49.13 -13.38 -36.92
C ASN A 415 -47.65 -13.34 -36.51
N MET A 416 -47.35 -13.51 -35.23
CA MET A 416 -45.97 -13.46 -34.74
C MET A 416 -45.20 -14.76 -35.01
N SER A 417 -44.10 -14.68 -35.77
CA SER A 417 -43.12 -15.76 -35.97
C SER A 417 -41.75 -15.34 -35.42
N ALA A 418 -41.08 -16.20 -34.66
CA ALA A 418 -39.77 -15.92 -34.07
C ALA A 418 -38.86 -17.17 -34.05
N ILE A 419 -37.54 -16.96 -34.02
CA ILE A 419 -36.53 -18.04 -34.08
C ILE A 419 -36.53 -18.87 -32.80
N ARG A 420 -36.81 -18.25 -31.65
CA ARG A 420 -36.85 -18.90 -30.33
C ARG A 420 -37.95 -18.29 -29.47
N LEU A 421 -39.15 -18.87 -29.51
CA LEU A 421 -40.07 -18.77 -28.39
C LEU A 421 -39.99 -20.08 -27.59
N ARG A 422 -39.83 -19.96 -26.28
CA ARG A 422 -39.73 -21.08 -25.34
C ARG A 422 -40.82 -20.93 -24.30
N GLY A 423 -42.08 -21.10 -24.71
CA GLY A 423 -43.25 -21.08 -23.84
C GLY A 423 -43.66 -19.67 -23.41
N VAL A 424 -42.83 -18.97 -22.63
CA VAL A 424 -43.06 -17.60 -22.15
C VAL A 424 -41.86 -16.69 -22.43
N THR A 425 -42.08 -15.41 -22.73
CA THR A 425 -41.03 -14.40 -22.92
C THR A 425 -41.49 -13.05 -22.40
N ILE A 426 -40.55 -12.29 -21.81
CA ILE A 426 -40.79 -10.94 -21.28
C ILE A 426 -40.01 -9.95 -22.14
N LEU A 427 -40.71 -8.96 -22.69
CA LEU A 427 -40.11 -7.85 -23.42
C LEU A 427 -40.43 -6.53 -22.71
N LEU A 428 -39.39 -5.80 -22.32
CA LEU A 428 -39.51 -4.50 -21.67
C LEU A 428 -39.61 -3.39 -22.73
N ASP A 429 -40.38 -2.33 -22.48
CA ASP A 429 -40.43 -1.20 -23.40
C ASP A 429 -39.18 -0.31 -23.30
N LYS A 430 -38.58 -0.09 -22.13
CA LYS A 430 -37.28 0.60 -21.98
C LYS A 430 -36.21 -0.30 -21.37
N LYS A 431 -34.94 0.10 -21.59
CA LYS A 431 -33.77 -0.53 -20.96
C LYS A 431 -33.49 -0.05 -19.53
N SER A 432 -33.98 1.13 -19.18
CA SER A 432 -33.87 1.73 -17.85
C SER A 432 -35.08 2.60 -17.57
N TYR A 433 -35.43 2.75 -16.31
CA TYR A 433 -36.57 3.53 -15.85
C TYR A 433 -36.18 4.42 -14.69
N GLU A 434 -36.85 5.55 -14.53
CA GLU A 434 -36.69 6.39 -13.34
C GLU A 434 -37.82 6.17 -12.33
N GLU A 435 -37.54 6.48 -11.06
CA GLU A 435 -38.56 6.45 -10.00
C GLU A 435 -39.70 7.44 -10.32
N GLY A 436 -40.92 6.91 -10.44
CA GLY A 436 -42.12 7.64 -10.85
C GLY A 436 -42.55 7.37 -12.30
N GLU A 437 -41.71 6.73 -13.12
CA GLU A 437 -42.12 6.27 -14.45
C GLU A 437 -43.03 5.04 -14.37
N THR A 438 -43.69 4.70 -15.48
CA THR A 438 -44.46 3.44 -15.61
C THR A 438 -43.74 2.54 -16.60
N LEU A 439 -43.33 1.36 -16.14
CA LEU A 439 -42.78 0.30 -16.99
C LEU A 439 -43.90 -0.36 -17.77
N ARG A 440 -43.67 -0.60 -19.06
CA ARG A 440 -44.59 -1.37 -19.91
C ARG A 440 -43.88 -2.61 -20.41
N ALA A 441 -44.39 -3.78 -20.08
CA ALA A 441 -43.84 -5.04 -20.58
C ALA A 441 -44.87 -5.79 -21.42
N ALA A 442 -44.42 -6.45 -22.48
CA ALA A 442 -45.20 -7.46 -23.18
C ALA A 442 -44.80 -8.85 -22.68
N ILE A 443 -45.79 -9.57 -22.19
CA ILE A 443 -45.66 -10.98 -21.82
C ILE A 443 -46.21 -11.78 -22.99
N ILE A 444 -45.34 -12.56 -23.62
CA ILE A 444 -45.66 -13.36 -24.80
C ILE A 444 -45.75 -14.82 -24.36
N ALA A 445 -46.81 -15.50 -24.79
CA ALA A 445 -46.96 -16.94 -24.60
C ALA A 445 -47.16 -17.63 -25.95
N ASP A 446 -46.58 -18.83 -26.08
CA ASP A 446 -46.68 -19.63 -27.31
C ASP A 446 -48.05 -20.23 -27.56
N VAL A 447 -48.94 -20.21 -26.56
CA VAL A 447 -50.26 -20.82 -26.59
C VAL A 447 -51.34 -19.87 -26.11
N LEU A 448 -52.49 -19.93 -26.79
CA LEU A 448 -53.68 -19.14 -26.48
C LEU A 448 -54.29 -19.61 -25.16
N GLY A 449 -54.75 -18.67 -24.33
CA GLY A 449 -55.44 -18.98 -23.08
C GLY A 449 -54.52 -19.44 -21.94
N ALA A 450 -53.20 -19.28 -22.05
CA ALA A 450 -52.25 -19.70 -21.01
C ALA A 450 -52.39 -18.86 -19.72
N ASN A 451 -52.32 -19.52 -18.56
CA ASN A 451 -52.22 -18.85 -17.25
C ASN A 451 -50.75 -18.57 -16.94
N VAL A 452 -50.41 -17.31 -16.70
CA VAL A 452 -49.06 -16.86 -16.36
C VAL A 452 -49.03 -16.36 -14.91
N LEU A 453 -48.08 -16.87 -14.14
CA LEU A 453 -47.63 -16.28 -12.88
C LEU A 453 -46.54 -15.26 -13.21
N LEU A 454 -46.77 -13.99 -12.83
CA LEU A 454 -45.80 -12.92 -12.97
C LEU A 454 -45.36 -12.45 -11.58
N THR A 455 -44.05 -12.42 -11.34
CA THR A 455 -43.44 -11.98 -10.09
C THR A 455 -42.49 -10.81 -10.33
N GLN A 456 -42.52 -9.85 -9.42
CA GLN A 456 -41.49 -8.81 -9.28
C GLN A 456 -40.55 -9.27 -8.17
N GLU A 457 -39.27 -9.39 -8.45
CA GLU A 457 -38.30 -10.07 -7.59
C GLU A 457 -37.10 -9.17 -7.35
N ALA A 458 -36.61 -9.12 -6.11
CA ALA A 458 -35.41 -8.37 -5.78
C ALA A 458 -34.74 -8.95 -4.53
N SER A 459 -33.43 -9.19 -4.59
CA SER A 459 -32.65 -9.66 -3.44
C SER A 459 -33.21 -10.94 -2.80
N GLY A 460 -33.75 -11.85 -3.61
CA GLY A 460 -34.36 -13.10 -3.14
C GLY A 460 -35.78 -12.96 -2.58
N GLN A 461 -36.38 -11.78 -2.63
CA GLN A 461 -37.76 -11.53 -2.19
C GLN A 461 -38.69 -11.33 -3.38
N ILE A 462 -39.94 -11.80 -3.25
CA ILE A 462 -41.03 -11.49 -4.19
C ILE A 462 -41.70 -10.20 -3.70
N LEU A 463 -41.44 -9.08 -4.39
CA LEU A 463 -42.02 -7.77 -4.13
C LEU A 463 -43.52 -7.73 -4.45
N ARG A 464 -43.93 -8.45 -5.50
CA ARG A 464 -45.32 -8.55 -5.96
C ARG A 464 -45.52 -9.81 -6.78
N ARG A 465 -46.72 -10.39 -6.72
CA ARG A 465 -47.16 -11.51 -7.57
C ARG A 465 -48.52 -11.19 -8.19
N ASP A 466 -48.67 -11.50 -9.46
CA ASP A 466 -49.94 -11.41 -10.18
C ASP A 466 -50.12 -12.71 -10.99
N VAL A 467 -51.33 -13.27 -11.02
CA VAL A 467 -51.68 -14.40 -11.89
C VAL A 467 -52.76 -13.95 -12.84
N PHE A 468 -52.56 -14.20 -14.13
CA PHE A 468 -53.51 -13.80 -15.14
C PHE A 468 -53.52 -14.74 -16.34
N GLN A 469 -54.64 -14.79 -17.04
CA GLN A 469 -54.76 -15.50 -18.31
C GLN A 469 -54.40 -14.58 -19.48
N ILE A 470 -53.73 -15.13 -20.49
CA ILE A 470 -53.45 -14.45 -21.76
C ILE A 470 -54.50 -14.91 -22.79
N GLU A 471 -55.40 -14.02 -23.19
CA GLU A 471 -56.49 -14.33 -24.14
C GLU A 471 -55.97 -14.52 -25.58
N GLY A 472 -54.88 -13.86 -25.95
CA GLY A 472 -54.17 -13.99 -27.23
C GLY A 472 -52.81 -14.68 -27.11
N LYS A 473 -51.84 -14.30 -27.97
CA LYS A 473 -50.42 -14.72 -27.86
C LYS A 473 -49.56 -13.77 -27.04
N SER A 474 -50.10 -12.61 -26.66
CA SER A 474 -49.39 -11.64 -25.82
C SER A 474 -50.35 -10.86 -24.95
N ARG A 475 -49.82 -10.33 -23.84
CA ARG A 475 -50.52 -9.40 -22.96
C ARG A 475 -49.56 -8.29 -22.56
N GLN A 476 -50.02 -7.05 -22.67
CA GLN A 476 -49.29 -5.90 -22.13
C GLN A 476 -49.61 -5.75 -20.64
N ILE A 477 -48.60 -5.40 -19.87
CA ILE A 477 -48.70 -5.07 -18.46
C ILE A 477 -48.06 -3.71 -18.21
N GLU A 478 -48.65 -2.94 -17.30
CA GLU A 478 -48.10 -1.67 -16.84
C GLU A 478 -47.77 -1.79 -15.34
N ILE A 479 -46.53 -1.44 -14.97
CA ILE A 479 -46.02 -1.50 -13.61
C ILE A 479 -45.49 -0.12 -13.21
N PRO A 480 -46.08 0.57 -12.23
CA PRO A 480 -45.53 1.83 -11.74
C PRO A 480 -44.18 1.60 -11.05
N ILE A 481 -43.15 2.33 -11.47
CA ILE A 481 -41.80 2.25 -10.89
C ILE A 481 -41.76 3.06 -9.60
N GLU A 482 -42.00 2.35 -8.51
CA GLU A 482 -41.83 2.83 -7.15
C GLU A 482 -40.40 2.67 -6.64
N LYS A 483 -40.11 3.35 -5.52
CA LYS A 483 -38.83 3.30 -4.80
C LYS A 483 -38.32 1.90 -4.47
N LYS A 484 -39.21 0.94 -4.17
CA LYS A 484 -38.83 -0.46 -3.89
C LYS A 484 -38.08 -1.12 -5.05
N HIS A 485 -38.20 -0.61 -6.28
CA HIS A 485 -37.54 -1.11 -7.49
C HIS A 485 -36.11 -0.58 -7.70
N VAL A 486 -35.67 0.43 -6.94
CA VAL A 486 -34.32 1.03 -7.05
C VAL A 486 -33.30 0.18 -6.29
N PRO A 487 -32.12 -0.18 -6.84
CA PRO A 487 -31.53 0.27 -8.11
C PRO A 487 -31.87 -0.62 -9.33
N ASN A 488 -32.48 -1.77 -9.08
CA ASN A 488 -32.99 -2.70 -10.09
C ASN A 488 -33.91 -3.73 -9.41
N PHE A 489 -34.72 -4.40 -10.22
CA PHE A 489 -35.48 -5.59 -9.85
C PHE A 489 -35.61 -6.52 -11.06
N PHE A 490 -36.13 -7.71 -10.85
CA PHE A 490 -36.33 -8.70 -11.89
C PHE A 490 -37.83 -8.92 -12.07
N LEU A 491 -38.25 -8.96 -13.33
CA LEU A 491 -39.58 -9.40 -13.69
C LEU A 491 -39.46 -10.85 -14.14
N ALA A 492 -40.09 -11.78 -13.44
CA ALA A 492 -40.10 -13.19 -13.79
C ALA A 492 -41.52 -13.65 -14.14
N ALA A 493 -41.64 -14.49 -15.15
CA ALA A 493 -42.89 -15.05 -15.64
C ALA A 493 -42.75 -16.56 -15.73
N ALA A 494 -43.75 -17.28 -15.22
CA ALA A 494 -43.83 -18.73 -15.29
C ALA A 494 -45.19 -19.16 -15.82
N LEU A 495 -45.19 -20.18 -16.70
CA LEU A 495 -46.41 -20.87 -17.12
C LEU A 495 -46.20 -22.38 -17.15
N VAL A 496 -47.29 -23.12 -17.03
CA VAL A 496 -47.29 -24.58 -17.08
C VAL A 496 -48.14 -25.03 -18.26
N GLN A 497 -47.57 -25.85 -19.14
CA GLN A 497 -48.26 -26.38 -20.31
C GLN A 497 -47.68 -27.74 -20.72
N ASP A 498 -48.53 -28.69 -21.13
CA ASP A 498 -48.11 -30.04 -21.58
C ASP A 498 -47.20 -30.75 -20.57
N PHE A 499 -47.47 -30.52 -19.28
CA PHE A 499 -46.68 -30.96 -18.15
C PHE A 499 -45.24 -30.41 -18.12
N GLU A 500 -44.91 -29.36 -18.87
CA GLU A 500 -43.64 -28.64 -18.85
C GLU A 500 -43.81 -27.26 -18.19
N VAL A 501 -42.77 -26.79 -17.51
CA VAL A 501 -42.72 -25.46 -16.91
C VAL A 501 -41.83 -24.57 -17.77
N PHE A 502 -42.38 -23.46 -18.22
CA PHE A 502 -41.66 -22.45 -18.99
C PHE A 502 -41.45 -21.22 -18.12
N GLN A 503 -40.26 -20.65 -18.19
CA GLN A 503 -39.83 -19.52 -17.37
C GLN A 503 -39.14 -18.47 -18.25
N ALA A 504 -39.40 -17.21 -17.96
CA ALA A 504 -38.67 -16.08 -18.50
C ALA A 504 -38.38 -15.07 -17.40
N GLN A 505 -37.22 -14.43 -17.47
CA GLN A 505 -36.81 -13.39 -16.53
C GLN A 505 -36.22 -12.21 -17.30
N ALA A 506 -36.55 -10.99 -16.88
CA ALA A 506 -35.95 -9.77 -17.38
C ALA A 506 -35.45 -8.92 -16.21
N GLU A 507 -34.19 -8.47 -16.25
CA GLU A 507 -33.70 -7.45 -15.32
C GLU A 507 -34.24 -6.08 -15.74
N VAL A 508 -34.86 -5.37 -14.80
CA VAL A 508 -35.34 -4.01 -14.95
C VAL A 508 -34.39 -3.08 -14.19
N PHE A 509 -33.66 -2.25 -14.93
CA PHE A 509 -32.70 -1.31 -14.37
C PHE A 509 -33.35 0.02 -13.97
N VAL A 510 -33.13 0.48 -12.74
CA VAL A 510 -33.75 1.68 -12.16
C VAL A 510 -32.70 2.50 -11.39
N PRO A 511 -31.87 3.32 -12.07
CA PRO A 511 -30.77 4.05 -11.44
C PRO A 511 -31.25 4.97 -10.29
N PRO A 512 -30.47 5.10 -9.19
CA PRO A 512 -30.83 5.88 -8.01
C PRO A 512 -30.55 7.37 -8.20
N THR A 513 -31.08 7.98 -9.26
CA THR A 513 -30.87 9.40 -9.60
C THR A 513 -31.22 10.35 -8.46
N ARG A 514 -32.29 10.04 -7.71
CA ARG A 514 -32.73 10.81 -6.53
C ARG A 514 -31.74 10.80 -5.35
N GLN A 515 -30.75 9.91 -5.38
CA GLN A 515 -29.70 9.78 -4.38
C GLN A 515 -28.36 10.38 -4.80
N LEU A 516 -28.29 11.03 -5.96
CA LEU A 516 -27.11 11.76 -6.41
C LEU A 516 -27.22 13.23 -6.03
N LEU A 517 -26.18 13.74 -5.37
CA LEU A 517 -26.01 15.16 -5.04
C LEU A 517 -25.17 15.82 -6.13
N GLN A 518 -25.61 16.96 -6.63
CA GLN A 518 -24.81 17.82 -7.50
C GLN A 518 -23.94 18.70 -6.59
N LEU A 519 -22.64 18.39 -6.52
CA LEU A 519 -21.67 19.13 -5.74
C LEU A 519 -20.76 19.90 -6.71
N GLU A 520 -20.42 21.15 -6.39
CA GLU A 520 -19.44 21.95 -7.12
C GLU A 520 -18.49 22.63 -6.12
N VAL A 521 -17.18 22.60 -6.38
CA VAL A 521 -16.16 23.35 -5.65
C VAL A 521 -15.39 24.27 -6.59
N LYS A 522 -15.30 25.55 -6.24
CA LYS A 522 -14.64 26.55 -7.10
C LYS A 522 -13.90 27.59 -6.29
N GLY A 523 -12.64 27.84 -6.64
CA GLY A 523 -11.87 28.98 -6.13
C GLY A 523 -12.29 30.29 -6.81
N ASP A 524 -12.15 31.41 -6.11
CA ASP A 524 -12.42 32.75 -6.66
C ASP A 524 -11.43 33.15 -7.77
N LYS A 525 -10.24 32.54 -7.79
CA LYS A 525 -9.21 32.70 -8.82
C LYS A 525 -8.63 31.36 -9.25
N ALA A 526 -8.13 31.31 -10.48
CA ALA A 526 -7.34 30.18 -10.99
C ALA A 526 -5.90 30.18 -10.45
N THR A 527 -5.37 31.36 -10.09
CA THR A 527 -4.01 31.54 -9.57
C THR A 527 -3.96 32.45 -8.36
N TYR A 528 -3.08 32.11 -7.41
CA TYR A 528 -2.82 32.86 -6.18
C TYR A 528 -1.31 33.10 -6.00
N LYS A 529 -0.94 34.06 -5.16
CA LYS A 529 0.44 34.28 -4.70
C LYS A 529 0.75 33.42 -3.47
N PRO A 530 2.03 33.05 -3.25
CA PRO A 530 2.47 32.42 -1.99
C PRO A 530 2.01 33.20 -0.76
N GLY A 531 1.38 32.54 0.21
CA GLY A 531 0.84 33.18 1.42
C GLY A 531 -0.47 33.96 1.22
N GLU A 532 -0.99 34.08 0.00
CA GLU A 532 -2.28 34.74 -0.27
C GLU A 532 -3.43 33.95 0.38
N THR A 533 -4.45 34.66 0.83
CA THR A 533 -5.71 34.05 1.30
C THR A 533 -6.76 34.14 0.19
N GLY A 534 -7.16 32.98 -0.34
CA GLY A 534 -8.23 32.83 -1.32
C GLY A 534 -9.55 32.38 -0.71
N THR A 535 -10.60 32.38 -1.54
CA THR A 535 -11.95 31.97 -1.13
C THR A 535 -12.47 30.84 -2.03
N PHE A 536 -12.91 29.75 -1.42
CA PHE A 536 -13.55 28.63 -2.10
C PHE A 536 -15.05 28.61 -1.82
N GLN A 537 -15.82 28.51 -2.90
CA GLN A 537 -17.25 28.33 -2.85
C GLN A 537 -17.58 26.85 -3.05
N VAL A 538 -18.33 26.27 -2.12
CA VAL A 538 -18.86 24.92 -2.22
C VAL A 538 -20.37 25.03 -2.40
N SER A 539 -20.90 24.54 -3.52
CA SER A 539 -22.34 24.53 -3.80
C SER A 539 -22.88 23.11 -3.84
N ALA A 540 -24.02 22.88 -3.21
CA ALA A 540 -24.69 21.59 -3.13
C ALA A 540 -26.15 21.73 -3.57
N ARG A 541 -26.54 20.95 -4.56
CA ARG A 541 -27.91 20.89 -5.07
C ARG A 541 -28.41 19.45 -5.10
N ASP A 542 -29.67 19.25 -4.78
CA ASP A 542 -30.32 17.95 -4.88
C ASP A 542 -30.47 17.51 -6.36
N TRP A 543 -30.98 16.30 -6.57
CA TRP A 543 -31.24 15.74 -7.90
C TRP A 543 -32.17 16.60 -8.77
N SER A 544 -33.01 17.44 -8.16
CA SER A 544 -33.93 18.35 -8.85
C SER A 544 -33.31 19.73 -9.15
N GLY A 545 -32.06 19.96 -8.74
CA GLY A 545 -31.33 21.21 -8.91
C GLY A 545 -31.60 22.27 -7.83
N LYS A 546 -32.35 21.91 -6.77
CA LYS A 546 -32.65 22.83 -5.65
C LYS A 546 -31.50 22.83 -4.64
N PRO A 547 -31.21 23.97 -3.96
CA PRO A 547 -30.17 24.02 -2.93
C PRO A 547 -30.40 22.99 -1.83
N ALA A 548 -29.35 22.25 -1.46
CA ALA A 548 -29.42 21.15 -0.50
C ALA A 548 -28.43 21.34 0.66
N ARG A 549 -28.90 21.08 1.88
CA ARG A 549 -28.05 21.05 3.08
C ARG A 549 -27.23 19.75 3.11
N ALA A 550 -25.92 19.88 2.96
CA ALA A 550 -24.98 18.75 2.90
C ALA A 550 -23.74 19.01 3.78
N GLU A 551 -23.13 17.94 4.28
CA GLU A 551 -21.83 17.97 4.95
C GLU A 551 -20.74 17.47 4.00
N VAL A 552 -19.78 18.35 3.71
CA VAL A 552 -18.74 18.18 2.70
C VAL A 552 -17.37 18.14 3.36
N SER A 553 -16.56 17.11 3.06
CA SER A 553 -15.13 17.17 3.34
C SER A 553 -14.44 17.87 2.20
N LEU A 554 -13.65 18.89 2.52
CA LEU A 554 -12.87 19.69 1.59
C LEU A 554 -11.39 19.56 1.93
N ALA A 555 -10.61 19.02 0.99
CA ALA A 555 -9.15 18.96 1.04
C ALA A 555 -8.57 19.83 -0.07
N LEU A 556 -7.53 20.62 0.23
CA LEU A 556 -6.69 21.27 -0.77
C LEU A 556 -5.25 20.81 -0.55
N ILE A 557 -4.76 19.96 -1.44
CA ILE A 557 -3.47 19.29 -1.29
C ILE A 557 -2.58 19.50 -2.50
N ASP A 558 -1.27 19.40 -2.30
CA ASP A 558 -0.29 19.51 -3.36
C ASP A 558 -0.49 18.37 -4.39
N ALA A 559 -0.79 18.73 -5.64
CA ALA A 559 -1.10 17.77 -6.70
C ALA A 559 0.07 16.80 -6.98
N SER A 560 1.31 17.19 -6.65
CA SER A 560 2.49 16.33 -6.79
C SER A 560 2.45 15.05 -5.95
N LEU A 561 1.58 14.98 -4.93
CA LEU A 561 1.41 13.78 -4.13
C LEU A 561 0.73 12.64 -4.89
N PHE A 562 -0.11 12.96 -5.89
CA PHE A 562 -0.83 11.94 -6.68
C PHE A 562 0.07 11.16 -7.64
N TYR A 563 1.23 11.73 -7.99
CA TYR A 563 2.30 10.99 -8.69
C TYR A 563 2.82 9.82 -7.85
N ILE A 564 2.89 10.00 -6.52
CA ILE A 564 3.42 9.00 -5.60
C ILE A 564 2.34 7.97 -5.25
N GLN A 565 1.12 8.43 -4.97
CA GLN A 565 0.01 7.58 -4.57
C GLN A 565 -1.32 8.21 -4.95
N LYS A 566 -2.15 7.48 -5.71
CA LYS A 566 -3.57 7.83 -5.93
C LYS A 566 -4.38 7.69 -4.65
N ASP A 567 -5.48 8.42 -4.53
CA ASP A 567 -6.37 8.33 -3.38
C ASP A 567 -6.87 6.88 -3.16
N PHE A 568 -6.87 6.43 -1.91
CA PHE A 568 -7.44 5.14 -1.51
C PHE A 568 -8.97 5.22 -1.39
N THR A 569 -9.53 6.43 -1.31
CA THR A 569 -10.96 6.69 -1.22
C THR A 569 -11.62 6.46 -2.59
N PRO A 570 -12.59 5.54 -2.71
CA PRO A 570 -13.35 5.37 -3.95
C PRO A 570 -14.29 6.56 -4.20
N ASP A 571 -14.82 6.66 -5.42
CA ASP A 571 -15.91 7.58 -5.74
C ASP A 571 -17.10 7.34 -4.80
N ILE A 572 -17.56 8.40 -4.13
CA ILE A 572 -18.61 8.31 -3.10
C ILE A 572 -19.95 7.81 -3.67
N ARG A 573 -20.26 8.13 -4.94
CA ARG A 573 -21.49 7.74 -5.62
C ARG A 573 -21.46 6.25 -5.93
N GLN A 574 -20.34 5.75 -6.46
CA GLN A 574 -20.13 4.32 -6.66
C GLN A 574 -20.15 3.55 -5.33
N PHE A 575 -19.50 4.08 -4.28
CA PHE A 575 -19.43 3.41 -2.98
C PHE A 575 -20.80 3.21 -2.32
N PHE A 576 -21.72 4.18 -2.42
CA PHE A 576 -23.07 4.07 -1.83
C PHE A 576 -24.14 3.51 -2.79
N TYR A 577 -23.97 3.65 -4.10
CA TYR A 577 -25.04 3.36 -5.08
C TYR A 577 -24.60 2.59 -6.33
N GLY A 578 -23.33 2.18 -6.43
CA GLY A 578 -22.78 1.44 -7.56
C GLY A 578 -23.01 -0.07 -7.56
N GLU A 579 -23.83 -0.60 -6.65
CA GLU A 579 -24.20 -2.03 -6.60
C GLU A 579 -25.63 -2.25 -7.12
N ARG A 580 -25.81 -3.27 -7.95
CA ARG A 580 -27.13 -3.79 -8.36
C ARG A 580 -27.51 -5.00 -7.51
N ARG A 581 -28.80 -5.21 -7.31
CA ARG A 581 -29.36 -6.40 -6.66
C ARG A 581 -29.22 -7.61 -7.58
N ALA A 582 -28.84 -8.75 -7.01
CA ALA A 582 -28.93 -10.04 -7.69
C ALA A 582 -30.35 -10.62 -7.55
N ASN A 583 -30.73 -11.52 -8.46
CA ASN A 583 -31.90 -12.39 -8.25
C ASN A 583 -31.47 -13.75 -7.72
N SER A 584 -32.15 -14.23 -6.69
CA SER A 584 -31.92 -15.55 -6.10
C SER A 584 -33.24 -16.29 -5.84
N VAL A 585 -34.34 -15.84 -6.46
CA VAL A 585 -35.62 -16.56 -6.45
C VAL A 585 -35.51 -17.72 -7.44
N ASN A 586 -35.77 -18.93 -6.97
CA ASN A 586 -35.79 -20.15 -7.77
C ASN A 586 -37.22 -20.70 -7.87
N LEU A 587 -37.56 -21.29 -9.01
CA LEU A 587 -38.84 -21.97 -9.23
C LEU A 587 -38.59 -23.42 -9.63
N ASP A 588 -39.00 -24.35 -8.76
CA ASP A 588 -38.84 -25.79 -8.94
C ASP A 588 -40.12 -26.48 -9.44
N SER A 589 -39.94 -27.60 -10.15
CA SER A 589 -41.01 -28.49 -10.61
C SER A 589 -40.62 -29.96 -10.40
N SER A 590 -41.61 -30.86 -10.27
CA SER A 590 -41.36 -32.30 -10.16
C SER A 590 -40.73 -32.93 -11.40
N ARG A 591 -40.66 -32.22 -12.54
CA ARG A 591 -39.92 -32.63 -13.75
C ARG A 591 -38.53 -32.02 -13.88
N SER A 592 -38.22 -30.99 -13.10
CA SER A 592 -36.88 -30.36 -13.05
C SER A 592 -35.98 -30.95 -11.95
N GLY A 593 -36.51 -31.88 -11.14
CA GLY A 593 -35.80 -32.48 -10.01
C GLY A 593 -34.76 -33.54 -10.41
N ASN A 594 -33.54 -33.35 -9.88
CA ASN A 594 -32.51 -34.38 -9.72
C ASN A 594 -33.08 -35.63 -9.02
N GLY A 595 -32.82 -36.81 -9.58
CA GLY A 595 -32.54 -38.07 -8.87
C GLY A 595 -33.59 -38.77 -8.00
N GLU A 596 -34.51 -38.08 -7.33
CA GLU A 596 -35.19 -38.68 -6.15
C GLU A 596 -36.62 -39.17 -6.38
N ALA A 597 -37.17 -39.08 -7.59
CA ALA A 597 -38.49 -39.63 -7.91
C ALA A 597 -38.39 -40.94 -8.70
N ARG A 598 -37.63 -41.92 -8.20
CA ARG A 598 -37.72 -43.32 -8.65
C ARG A 598 -37.80 -44.28 -7.47
N SER A 599 -38.96 -44.94 -7.39
CA SER A 599 -39.23 -46.24 -6.76
C SER A 599 -39.23 -46.29 -5.23
N GLU A 600 -40.44 -46.41 -4.67
CA GLU A 600 -40.67 -47.24 -3.48
C GLU A 600 -40.17 -48.66 -3.78
N SER A 601 -38.99 -49.03 -3.26
CA SER A 601 -38.69 -50.40 -2.83
C SER A 601 -37.24 -50.48 -2.33
N ASP A 602 -37.13 -50.86 -1.06
CA ASP A 602 -36.03 -51.53 -0.41
C ASP A 602 -34.77 -50.76 0.03
N GLU A 603 -34.56 -50.92 1.34
CA GLU A 603 -33.43 -50.59 2.18
C GLU A 603 -32.05 -50.75 1.50
N LYS A 604 -31.28 -49.65 1.46
CA LYS A 604 -29.89 -49.56 1.96
C LYS A 604 -29.29 -48.18 1.70
N GLU A 605 -28.41 -47.76 2.61
CA GLU A 605 -27.82 -46.43 2.72
C GLU A 605 -27.20 -45.88 1.42
N PRO A 606 -27.32 -44.56 1.13
CA PRO A 606 -26.69 -43.94 -0.02
C PRO A 606 -25.20 -43.67 0.23
N ASN A 607 -24.34 -44.50 -0.37
CA ASN A 607 -22.91 -44.27 -0.49
C ASN A 607 -22.65 -43.37 -1.72
N TYR A 608 -22.09 -42.17 -1.50
CA TYR A 608 -21.74 -41.25 -2.58
C TYR A 608 -20.41 -41.67 -3.25
N GLU A 609 -20.48 -42.56 -4.22
CA GLU A 609 -19.37 -42.82 -5.15
C GLU A 609 -19.70 -42.30 -6.56
N THR A 610 -19.03 -41.22 -6.95
CA THR A 610 -19.00 -40.69 -8.31
C THR A 610 -18.36 -41.70 -9.26
N HIS A 611 -19.17 -42.47 -9.99
CA HIS A 611 -18.75 -43.19 -11.18
C HIS A 611 -19.11 -42.36 -12.42
N GLY A 612 -18.09 -41.96 -13.18
CA GLY A 612 -18.25 -41.29 -14.46
C GLY A 612 -18.90 -42.23 -15.47
N PHE A 613 -19.93 -41.74 -16.15
CA PHE A 613 -20.44 -42.33 -17.38
C PHE A 613 -19.80 -41.58 -18.56
N GLU A 614 -18.89 -42.24 -19.28
CA GLU A 614 -18.54 -41.89 -20.65
C GLU A 614 -19.73 -42.24 -21.57
N LEU A 615 -20.11 -41.31 -22.44
CA LEU A 615 -21.10 -41.51 -23.51
C LEU A 615 -20.39 -41.58 -24.87
N PRO A 616 -20.87 -42.39 -25.83
CA PRO A 616 -20.27 -42.53 -27.17
C PRO A 616 -20.29 -41.25 -28.01
N ASP A 617 -19.25 -41.08 -28.84
CA ASP A 617 -18.79 -39.89 -29.57
C ASP A 617 -19.73 -39.23 -30.62
N GLU A 618 -21.05 -39.53 -30.65
CA GLU A 618 -21.96 -39.01 -31.70
C GLU A 618 -23.05 -38.01 -31.23
N PHE A 619 -22.95 -37.47 -30.01
CA PHE A 619 -23.81 -36.37 -29.56
C PHE A 619 -22.97 -35.14 -29.17
N GLY A 620 -22.89 -34.17 -30.08
CA GLY A 620 -22.37 -32.83 -29.81
C GLY A 620 -23.11 -32.19 -28.62
N GLN A 621 -22.32 -31.75 -27.65
CA GLN A 621 -22.71 -31.24 -26.33
C GLN A 621 -23.87 -30.23 -26.38
N LEU A 622 -25.06 -30.70 -25.97
CA LEU A 622 -26.19 -29.86 -25.58
C LEU A 622 -26.41 -30.10 -24.08
N GLN A 623 -25.66 -29.36 -23.26
CA GLN A 623 -25.89 -29.28 -21.81
C GLN A 623 -27.27 -28.67 -21.58
N LEU A 624 -28.27 -29.53 -21.37
CA LEU A 624 -29.47 -29.21 -20.61
C LEU A 624 -29.03 -29.14 -19.14
N MET A 625 -28.63 -27.95 -18.69
CA MET A 625 -28.52 -27.66 -17.27
C MET A 625 -29.92 -27.43 -16.69
N PRO A 626 -30.34 -28.14 -15.64
CA PRO A 626 -31.44 -27.72 -14.79
C PRO A 626 -31.12 -26.34 -14.23
N GLY A 627 -32.07 -25.42 -14.36
CA GLY A 627 -31.95 -24.04 -13.88
C GLY A 627 -31.72 -23.99 -12.38
N GLY A 628 -30.50 -23.66 -12.01
CA GLY A 628 -30.02 -23.52 -10.65
C GLY A 628 -28.55 -23.13 -10.74
N PHE A 629 -28.27 -21.89 -11.11
CA PHE A 629 -26.94 -21.33 -10.92
C PHE A 629 -26.79 -21.00 -9.43
N ASP A 630 -26.53 -22.03 -8.61
CA ASP A 630 -25.88 -21.88 -7.33
C ASP A 630 -24.45 -21.41 -7.59
N TYR A 631 -24.26 -20.10 -7.74
CA TYR A 631 -22.95 -19.49 -7.53
C TYR A 631 -22.77 -19.21 -6.04
N TYR A 632 -22.86 -20.25 -5.21
CA TYR A 632 -22.03 -20.28 -4.03
C TYR A 632 -20.65 -20.73 -4.50
N PRO A 633 -19.62 -19.86 -4.51
CA PRO A 633 -18.30 -20.40 -4.27
C PRO A 633 -18.43 -21.12 -2.92
N ARG A 634 -18.26 -22.45 -2.91
CA ARG A 634 -17.93 -23.17 -1.68
C ARG A 634 -16.67 -22.50 -1.14
N ARG A 635 -16.85 -21.47 -0.32
CA ARG A 635 -15.91 -21.08 0.71
C ARG A 635 -15.88 -22.28 1.64
N VAL A 636 -15.03 -23.25 1.31
CA VAL A 636 -14.40 -24.04 2.35
C VAL A 636 -13.87 -23.01 3.33
N PHE A 637 -14.40 -23.01 4.54
CA PHE A 637 -13.78 -22.37 5.70
C PHE A 637 -12.45 -23.10 5.96
N ARG A 638 -11.50 -22.96 5.05
CA ARG A 638 -10.08 -23.11 5.36
C ARG A 638 -9.67 -21.73 5.84
N ARG A 639 -9.38 -21.65 7.13
CA ARG A 639 -8.52 -20.65 7.76
C ARG A 639 -7.23 -20.50 6.91
N GLY A 640 -7.24 -19.71 5.84
CA GLY A 640 -6.03 -19.28 5.13
C GLY A 640 -5.34 -18.24 5.99
N ARG A 641 -4.08 -18.36 6.43
CA ARG A 641 -2.86 -18.78 5.73
C ARG A 641 -2.75 -18.05 4.40
N MET A 642 -2.04 -16.92 4.47
CA MET A 642 -1.52 -16.17 3.33
C MET A 642 -0.85 -17.16 2.37
N GLU A 643 -1.36 -17.26 1.15
CA GLU A 643 -0.56 -17.73 0.02
C GLU A 643 0.36 -16.58 -0.36
N ALA A 644 1.65 -16.87 -0.20
CA ALA A 644 2.74 -16.08 -0.73
C ALA A 644 2.68 -16.16 -2.25
N PHE A 645 2.85 -15.02 -2.91
CA PHE A 645 3.30 -15.02 -4.30
C PHE A 645 4.65 -15.75 -4.34
N GLU A 646 4.71 -16.84 -5.10
CA GLU A 646 5.96 -17.44 -5.56
C GLU A 646 6.69 -16.38 -6.41
N LEU A 647 7.75 -15.85 -5.83
CA LEU A 647 8.75 -15.06 -6.52
C LEU A 647 9.83 -16.05 -6.97
N ASP A 648 9.60 -16.73 -8.10
CA ASP A 648 10.64 -17.51 -8.75
C ASP A 648 10.77 -17.08 -10.22
N SER A 649 12.02 -16.92 -10.65
CA SER A 649 12.50 -16.39 -11.95
C SER A 649 12.51 -14.86 -12.18
N LEU A 650 13.43 -14.17 -11.49
CA LEU A 650 14.17 -13.05 -12.09
C LEU A 650 15.67 -13.28 -11.85
N GLU A 651 16.35 -13.77 -12.88
CA GLU A 651 17.81 -13.86 -12.92
C GLU A 651 18.43 -12.47 -12.69
N ALA A 652 19.38 -12.45 -11.76
CA ALA A 652 20.15 -11.27 -11.40
C ALA A 652 20.95 -10.76 -12.61
N ARG A 653 20.67 -9.53 -13.05
CA ARG A 653 21.59 -8.75 -13.89
C ARG A 653 22.53 -7.93 -13.00
N PRO A 654 23.86 -8.01 -13.17
CA PRO A 654 24.81 -7.19 -12.41
C PRO A 654 24.82 -5.74 -12.90
N ILE A 655 24.88 -4.81 -11.95
CA ILE A 655 25.06 -3.36 -12.17
C ILE A 655 26.54 -3.11 -12.52
N PRO A 656 26.89 -2.48 -13.67
CA PRO A 656 28.25 -2.09 -13.97
C PRO A 656 28.66 -0.82 -13.20
N ALA A 657 29.86 -0.83 -12.63
CA ALA A 657 30.49 0.31 -11.97
C ALA A 657 30.80 1.46 -12.95
N PRO A 658 30.67 2.74 -12.55
CA PRO A 658 31.09 3.85 -13.39
C PRO A 658 32.63 3.99 -13.39
N MET A 659 33.20 3.99 -14.60
CA MET A 659 34.60 4.27 -14.89
C MET A 659 34.94 5.76 -14.67
N THR A 660 36.08 6.01 -14.01
CA THR A 660 36.78 7.29 -13.97
C THR A 660 37.55 7.58 -15.26
N ALA A 661 37.46 8.81 -15.78
CA ALA A 661 38.38 9.36 -16.78
C ALA A 661 38.83 10.77 -16.37
N MET A 662 40.10 11.06 -16.66
CA MET A 662 40.93 12.18 -16.18
C MET A 662 40.92 13.43 -17.08
N ALA A 663 41.37 14.55 -16.46
CA ALA A 663 42.23 15.64 -16.99
C ALA A 663 41.59 16.75 -17.87
N PRO A 664 42.25 17.94 -18.05
CA PRO A 664 43.36 18.58 -17.33
C PRO A 664 43.12 20.07 -16.95
N ALA A 665 44.19 20.67 -16.43
CA ALA A 665 44.37 21.94 -15.72
C ALA A 665 44.65 23.20 -16.59
N LEU A 666 45.03 24.28 -15.88
CA LEU A 666 45.68 25.56 -16.27
C LEU A 666 44.70 26.73 -16.51
N SER A 667 44.89 27.95 -16.02
CA SER A 667 46.02 28.61 -15.34
C SER A 667 45.57 29.96 -14.72
N ALA A 668 46.07 30.19 -13.50
CA ALA A 668 46.44 31.43 -12.79
C ALA A 668 46.83 32.68 -13.64
N PRO A 669 47.13 33.86 -13.05
CA PRO A 669 46.60 34.52 -11.83
C PRO A 669 46.61 36.08 -11.88
N MET A 670 46.35 36.70 -10.70
CA MET A 670 46.85 38.01 -10.21
C MET A 670 46.25 39.29 -10.82
N ALA A 671 46.03 40.39 -10.07
CA ALA A 671 46.10 40.68 -8.65
C ALA A 671 45.66 42.15 -8.45
N MET A 672 45.31 42.47 -7.19
CA MET A 672 45.43 43.78 -6.53
C MET A 672 44.49 44.91 -7.01
N LYS A 673 43.92 45.75 -6.14
CA LYS A 673 43.74 45.83 -4.67
C LYS A 673 43.09 47.20 -4.42
N ALA A 674 42.31 47.29 -3.35
CA ALA A 674 42.16 48.48 -2.49
C ALA A 674 41.46 49.72 -3.10
N GLU A 675 40.67 50.51 -2.40
CA GLU A 675 40.04 50.49 -1.08
C GLU A 675 39.11 51.73 -1.03
N ALA A 676 38.22 51.73 -0.05
CA ALA A 676 37.71 52.90 0.67
C ALA A 676 36.75 53.88 -0.04
N GLY A 677 35.49 53.81 0.42
CA GLY A 677 34.97 54.86 1.31
C GLY A 677 34.09 55.95 0.68
N GLY A 678 32.91 56.13 1.25
CA GLY A 678 32.15 57.39 1.13
C GLY A 678 30.65 57.20 0.94
N ALA A 679 29.91 57.24 2.05
CA ALA A 679 28.45 57.35 2.06
C ALA A 679 28.01 58.78 1.73
N ILE A 680 27.05 59.00 0.81
CA ILE A 680 26.12 60.15 0.84
C ILE A 680 24.75 59.80 0.20
N ALA A 681 23.72 59.97 1.03
CA ALA A 681 22.33 60.41 0.82
C ALA A 681 21.50 60.07 -0.45
N ALA A 682 20.50 59.22 -0.21
CA ALA A 682 19.06 59.29 -0.56
C ALA A 682 18.56 60.18 -1.71
N ARG A 683 17.83 59.53 -2.64
CA ARG A 683 16.61 60.07 -3.28
C ARG A 683 15.58 58.96 -3.48
N ASP A 684 14.34 59.29 -3.13
CA ASP A 684 13.15 58.44 -3.17
C ASP A 684 12.83 57.88 -4.56
N SER A 685 12.62 56.56 -4.62
CA SER A 685 11.71 55.92 -5.57
C SER A 685 11.01 54.76 -4.85
N ALA A 686 9.74 54.57 -5.17
CA ALA A 686 8.75 53.79 -4.42
C ALA A 686 9.27 52.44 -3.89
N ALA A 687 9.18 52.25 -2.58
CA ALA A 687 9.56 51.02 -1.89
C ALA A 687 8.71 49.83 -2.39
N PRO A 688 9.32 48.69 -2.77
CA PRO A 688 8.60 47.43 -2.94
C PRO A 688 8.03 46.97 -1.59
N SER A 689 6.82 46.44 -1.63
CA SER A 689 6.09 45.76 -0.54
C SER A 689 6.98 44.81 0.29
N PRO A 690 6.66 44.55 1.58
CA PRO A 690 7.53 43.86 2.51
C PRO A 690 8.04 42.51 1.98
N THR A 691 9.34 42.30 2.16
CA THR A 691 10.16 41.22 1.62
C THR A 691 9.79 39.87 2.24
N GLN A 692 8.77 39.18 1.71
CA GLN A 692 8.33 37.88 2.22
C GLN A 692 9.27 36.76 1.73
N ILE A 693 9.98 36.14 2.69
CA ILE A 693 10.86 34.98 2.45
C ILE A 693 10.02 33.70 2.56
N ARG A 694 10.07 32.85 1.53
CA ARG A 694 9.32 31.59 1.49
C ARG A 694 9.92 30.57 2.45
N SER A 695 9.10 30.05 3.36
CA SER A 695 9.51 29.09 4.41
C SER A 695 8.44 28.07 4.79
N ASN A 696 7.14 28.33 4.55
CA ASN A 696 6.07 27.39 4.81
C ASN A 696 5.80 26.49 3.59
N PHE A 697 6.35 25.27 3.60
CA PHE A 697 6.21 24.31 2.49
C PHE A 697 5.26 23.15 2.79
N ALA A 698 4.21 23.39 3.59
CA ALA A 698 3.18 22.39 3.87
C ALA A 698 2.59 21.79 2.58
N GLU A 699 2.21 20.52 2.63
CA GLU A 699 1.68 19.77 1.46
C GLU A 699 0.14 19.71 1.48
N THR A 700 -0.48 20.11 2.59
CA THR A 700 -1.93 20.35 2.73
C THR A 700 -2.12 21.85 2.97
N ALA A 701 -2.74 22.56 2.04
CA ALA A 701 -3.09 23.97 2.22
C ALA A 701 -4.32 24.13 3.12
N TYR A 702 -5.29 23.22 2.98
CA TYR A 702 -6.50 23.23 3.77
C TYR A 702 -7.09 21.82 3.92
N TRP A 703 -7.63 21.54 5.09
CA TRP A 703 -8.45 20.37 5.34
C TRP A 703 -9.59 20.75 6.27
N SER A 704 -10.81 20.48 5.85
CA SER A 704 -11.98 20.49 6.73
C SER A 704 -12.81 19.23 6.46
N PRO A 705 -13.02 18.37 7.46
CA PRO A 705 -13.78 17.14 7.28
C PRO A 705 -15.30 17.38 7.21
N ALA A 706 -15.80 18.54 7.65
CA ALA A 706 -17.23 18.79 7.83
C ALA A 706 -17.62 20.26 7.56
N VAL A 707 -17.57 20.67 6.30
CA VAL A 707 -18.13 21.94 5.82
C VAL A 707 -19.63 21.75 5.57
N VAL A 708 -20.50 22.52 6.21
CA VAL A 708 -21.96 22.41 6.05
C VAL A 708 -22.49 23.48 5.10
N THR A 709 -23.23 23.07 4.07
CA THR A 709 -23.89 23.96 3.09
C THR A 709 -25.31 24.34 3.54
N GLU A 710 -25.47 25.13 4.61
CA GLU A 710 -26.77 25.42 5.25
C GLU A 710 -27.89 25.82 4.26
N SER A 711 -27.59 26.67 3.27
CA SER A 711 -28.52 27.09 2.21
C SER A 711 -28.17 26.51 0.83
N GLY A 712 -27.50 25.36 0.77
CA GLY A 712 -26.89 24.81 -0.44
C GLY A 712 -25.61 25.53 -0.87
N LEU A 713 -25.07 26.41 -0.03
CA LEU A 713 -23.81 27.10 -0.27
C LEU A 713 -22.97 27.16 1.01
N ALA A 714 -21.66 27.01 0.87
CA ALA A 714 -20.67 27.31 1.90
C ALA A 714 -19.49 28.08 1.31
N THR A 715 -18.90 28.96 2.11
CA THR A 715 -17.72 29.75 1.72
C THR A 715 -16.59 29.46 2.69
N VAL A 716 -15.44 29.08 2.15
CA VAL A 716 -14.26 28.68 2.93
C VAL A 716 -13.09 29.59 2.56
N LYS A 717 -12.43 30.14 3.57
CA LYS A 717 -11.18 30.91 3.39
C LYS A 717 -9.99 29.98 3.51
N VAL A 718 -9.08 30.05 2.54
CA VAL A 718 -7.86 29.23 2.51
C VAL A 718 -6.65 30.13 2.37
N THR A 719 -5.70 30.02 3.31
CA THR A 719 -4.38 30.67 3.19
C THR A 719 -3.40 29.68 2.58
N PHE A 720 -2.86 30.01 1.40
CA PHE A 720 -1.97 29.12 0.67
C PHE A 720 -0.57 29.09 1.30
N PRO A 721 0.06 27.90 1.42
CA PRO A 721 1.48 27.78 1.74
C PRO A 721 2.38 28.52 0.73
N ASP A 722 3.67 28.66 1.08
CA ASP A 722 4.66 29.32 0.22
C ASP A 722 5.13 28.44 -0.95
N SER A 723 4.61 27.23 -1.06
CA SER A 723 4.88 26.28 -2.14
C SER A 723 4.32 26.84 -3.45
N LEU A 724 5.16 26.89 -4.49
CA LEU A 724 4.73 27.16 -5.85
C LEU A 724 4.38 25.82 -6.49
N THR A 725 3.09 25.48 -6.48
CA THR A 725 2.56 24.21 -6.95
C THR A 725 1.12 24.36 -7.43
N GLN A 726 0.54 23.28 -7.94
CA GLN A 726 -0.89 23.13 -8.12
C GLN A 726 -1.49 22.52 -6.85
N TRP A 727 -2.55 23.16 -6.38
CA TRP A 727 -3.38 22.69 -5.28
C TRP A 727 -4.62 22.04 -5.88
N HIS A 728 -4.74 20.74 -5.65
CA HIS A 728 -5.88 19.95 -6.03
C HIS A 728 -6.91 20.00 -4.89
N ALA A 729 -8.05 20.61 -5.15
CA ALA A 729 -9.18 20.66 -4.24
C ALA A 729 -10.09 19.46 -4.49
N THR A 730 -10.41 18.69 -3.45
CA THR A 730 -11.35 17.58 -3.52
C THR A 730 -12.48 17.80 -2.53
N ALA A 731 -13.71 17.80 -3.04
CA ALA A 731 -14.93 17.93 -2.26
C ALA A 731 -15.74 16.63 -2.30
N ARG A 732 -16.12 16.09 -1.13
CA ARG A 732 -16.96 14.88 -1.02
C ARG A 732 -18.06 15.09 0.02
N GLY A 733 -19.31 15.02 -0.41
CA GLY A 733 -20.44 15.45 0.41
C GLY A 733 -21.59 14.46 0.48
N LEU A 734 -22.33 14.52 1.58
CA LEU A 734 -23.64 13.87 1.70
C LEU A 734 -24.69 14.72 2.43
N THR A 735 -25.97 14.48 2.15
CA THR A 735 -27.10 15.03 2.91
C THR A 735 -27.53 14.09 4.04
N ASN A 736 -28.45 14.54 4.90
CA ASN A 736 -29.08 13.71 5.93
C ASN A 736 -29.97 12.58 5.39
N THR A 737 -30.29 12.60 4.10
CA THR A 737 -30.98 11.51 3.37
C THR A 737 -30.01 10.67 2.55
N VAL A 738 -28.69 10.85 2.73
CA VAL A 738 -27.63 10.14 2.01
C VAL A 738 -27.71 10.34 0.49
N GLN A 739 -28.06 11.56 0.05
CA GLN A 739 -27.70 11.98 -1.30
C GLN A 739 -26.20 12.27 -1.34
N VAL A 740 -25.47 11.71 -2.30
CA VAL A 740 -24.00 11.77 -2.30
C VAL A 740 -23.44 12.35 -3.59
N GLY A 741 -22.34 13.09 -3.47
CA GLY A 741 -21.70 13.77 -4.59
C GLY A 741 -20.25 14.11 -4.29
N SER A 742 -19.47 14.29 -5.34
CA SER A 742 -18.08 14.72 -5.26
C SER A 742 -17.74 15.61 -6.44
N ASP A 743 -16.79 16.51 -6.22
CA ASP A 743 -16.25 17.40 -7.25
C ASP A 743 -14.79 17.73 -6.96
N GLU A 744 -14.06 18.11 -8.02
CA GLU A 744 -12.63 18.39 -7.97
C GLU A 744 -12.34 19.72 -8.69
N SER A 745 -11.38 20.49 -8.16
CA SER A 745 -10.98 21.77 -8.75
C SER A 745 -9.50 22.03 -8.52
N ASP A 746 -8.80 22.45 -9.57
CA ASP A 746 -7.38 22.76 -9.50
C ASP A 746 -7.14 24.28 -9.51
N VAL A 747 -6.29 24.74 -8.61
CA VAL A 747 -5.76 26.11 -8.60
C VAL A 747 -4.24 26.07 -8.46
N ALA A 748 -3.54 27.12 -8.86
CA ALA A 748 -2.07 27.16 -8.75
C ALA A 748 -1.57 28.35 -7.94
N THR A 749 -0.49 28.15 -7.20
CA THR A 749 0.27 29.25 -6.60
C THR A 749 1.47 29.57 -7.50
N LYS A 750 1.57 30.82 -7.99
CA LYS A 750 2.58 31.24 -8.97
C LYS A 750 3.24 32.58 -8.61
N LYS A 751 4.40 32.83 -9.20
CA LYS A 751 5.09 34.13 -9.24
C LYS A 751 5.68 34.34 -10.63
N ASP A 752 5.75 35.60 -11.06
CA ASP A 752 6.32 35.97 -12.35
C ASP A 752 7.84 35.83 -12.37
N LEU A 753 8.52 36.16 -11.25
CA LEU A 753 9.90 35.81 -11.00
C LEU A 753 10.00 34.70 -9.95
N LEU A 754 10.66 33.61 -10.30
CA LEU A 754 10.82 32.44 -9.44
C LEU A 754 12.30 32.15 -9.19
N VAL A 755 12.69 31.94 -7.93
CA VAL A 755 13.99 31.39 -7.55
C VAL A 755 13.83 30.04 -6.85
N ARG A 756 14.53 29.01 -7.31
CA ARG A 756 14.53 27.67 -6.71
C ARG A 756 15.94 27.30 -6.25
N LEU A 757 16.13 27.13 -4.94
CA LEU A 757 17.38 26.65 -4.36
C LEU A 757 17.54 25.13 -4.60
N GLN A 758 18.65 24.75 -5.20
CA GLN A 758 19.07 23.37 -5.42
C GLN A 758 20.32 23.08 -4.59
N ALA A 759 20.15 22.27 -3.53
CA ALA A 759 21.24 21.84 -2.66
C ALA A 759 21.11 20.35 -2.31
N PRO A 760 22.22 19.67 -1.95
CA PRO A 760 22.21 18.33 -1.37
C PRO A 760 21.37 18.24 -0.09
N ARG A 761 21.07 17.01 0.37
CA ARG A 761 20.31 16.80 1.63
C ARG A 761 21.11 17.17 2.88
N PHE A 762 22.43 17.09 2.80
CA PHE A 762 23.40 17.44 3.84
C PHE A 762 24.76 17.69 3.18
N PHE A 763 25.68 18.29 3.92
CA PHE A 763 27.07 18.55 3.52
C PHE A 763 28.04 17.78 4.42
N VAL A 764 29.28 17.55 4.00
CA VAL A 764 30.37 17.05 4.87
C VAL A 764 31.54 18.04 4.83
N GLU A 765 32.19 18.30 5.97
CA GLU A 765 33.41 19.12 6.05
C GLU A 765 34.42 18.68 4.97
N LYS A 766 35.23 19.59 4.43
CA LYS A 766 36.15 19.38 3.32
C LYS A 766 35.52 18.99 1.96
N ASP A 767 34.21 18.78 1.87
CA ASP A 767 33.57 18.63 0.57
C ASP A 767 33.70 19.92 -0.24
N GLN A 768 33.79 19.76 -1.55
CA GLN A 768 33.57 20.84 -2.50
C GLN A 768 32.19 20.63 -3.10
N VAL A 769 31.31 21.59 -2.90
CA VAL A 769 29.90 21.47 -3.29
C VAL A 769 29.49 22.59 -4.22
N VAL A 770 28.68 22.23 -5.20
CA VAL A 770 27.97 23.18 -6.06
C VAL A 770 26.57 23.33 -5.48
N ILE A 771 26.26 24.54 -5.02
CA ILE A 771 24.90 24.94 -4.69
C ILE A 771 24.40 25.78 -5.85
N SER A 772 23.17 25.53 -6.28
CA SER A 772 22.62 26.18 -7.45
C SER A 772 21.30 26.86 -7.14
N ALA A 773 20.95 27.86 -7.94
CA ALA A 773 19.59 28.36 -8.01
C ALA A 773 19.11 28.36 -9.45
N ASN A 774 17.94 27.81 -9.68
CA ASN A 774 17.26 27.97 -10.96
C ASN A 774 16.39 29.22 -10.84
N VAL A 775 16.63 30.19 -11.72
CA VAL A 775 15.87 31.43 -11.78
C VAL A 775 15.09 31.45 -13.07
N HIS A 776 13.79 31.73 -12.95
CA HIS A 776 12.87 31.65 -14.06
C HIS A 776 12.08 32.94 -14.19
N ASN A 777 11.88 33.37 -15.43
CA ASN A 777 11.00 34.46 -15.78
C ASN A 777 9.72 33.93 -16.44
N TYR A 778 8.58 34.07 -15.77
CA TYR A 778 7.25 33.72 -16.27
C TYR A 778 6.43 34.92 -16.74
N SER A 779 7.00 36.12 -16.70
CA SER A 779 6.36 37.27 -17.35
C SER A 779 6.39 37.11 -18.87
N ASP A 780 5.54 37.89 -19.55
CA ASP A 780 5.44 37.96 -21.00
C ASP A 780 6.58 38.77 -21.66
N LYS A 781 7.52 39.29 -20.85
CA LYS A 781 8.59 40.19 -21.29
C LYS A 781 9.94 39.69 -20.81
N PRO A 782 11.04 40.04 -21.49
CA PRO A 782 12.38 39.79 -20.96
C PRO A 782 12.61 40.61 -19.67
N VAL A 783 13.33 40.04 -18.71
CA VAL A 783 13.70 40.69 -17.45
C VAL A 783 15.19 40.51 -17.16
N ASN A 784 15.79 41.54 -16.58
CA ASN A 784 17.11 41.43 -15.96
C ASN A 784 16.91 41.21 -14.46
N ALA A 785 17.34 40.04 -13.97
CA ALA A 785 17.24 39.67 -12.57
C ALA A 785 18.62 39.65 -11.92
N THR A 786 18.73 40.23 -10.73
CA THR A 786 19.85 40.06 -9.84
C THR A 786 19.56 38.89 -8.90
N VAL A 787 20.37 37.83 -9.00
CA VAL A 787 20.27 36.63 -8.17
C VAL A 787 21.37 36.68 -7.12
N GLU A 788 21.02 36.62 -5.85
CA GLU A 788 21.97 36.79 -4.75
C GLU A 788 21.76 35.71 -3.69
N MET A 789 22.83 34.96 -3.39
CA MET A 789 22.87 34.08 -2.23
C MET A 789 23.26 34.86 -0.99
N ILE A 790 22.40 34.89 0.03
CA ILE A 790 22.68 35.59 1.28
C ILE A 790 23.58 34.70 2.15
N ASN A 791 24.68 35.32 2.58
CA ASN A 791 25.86 34.76 3.25
C ASN A 791 25.66 33.41 3.97
N PRO A 792 26.09 32.28 3.38
CA PRO A 792 26.01 30.95 4.00
C PRO A 792 27.21 30.63 4.94
N LEU A 793 28.09 31.60 5.19
CA LEU A 793 29.22 31.47 6.12
C LEU A 793 28.75 31.38 7.58
N PRO A 794 29.53 30.74 8.47
CA PRO A 794 30.91 30.30 8.31
C PRO A 794 31.09 28.84 7.83
N ALA A 795 30.00 28.07 7.66
CA ALA A 795 30.10 26.64 7.33
C ALA A 795 30.47 26.39 5.86
N LEU A 796 29.94 27.20 4.94
CA LEU A 796 30.17 27.11 3.50
C LEU A 796 31.05 28.29 3.06
N PHE A 797 32.31 28.00 2.75
CA PHE A 797 33.30 29.00 2.36
C PHE A 797 33.46 29.06 0.86
N MET A 798 33.39 30.26 0.28
CA MET A 798 33.68 30.45 -1.13
C MET A 798 35.17 30.78 -1.32
N PRO A 799 35.94 29.98 -2.09
CA PRO A 799 37.37 30.24 -2.26
C PRO A 799 37.63 31.55 -3.04
N GLY A 800 38.25 32.55 -2.40
CA GLY A 800 38.62 33.85 -2.98
C GLY A 800 38.44 35.03 -2.00
N THR A 801 38.96 36.22 -2.32
CA THR A 801 38.96 37.41 -1.42
C THR A 801 37.70 38.29 -1.49
N ASP A 802 36.71 37.85 -2.25
CA ASP A 802 35.81 38.74 -2.97
C ASP A 802 34.39 38.12 -2.98
N VAL A 803 33.96 37.77 -1.77
CA VAL A 803 32.81 36.88 -1.50
C VAL A 803 31.48 37.56 -1.83
N GLU A 804 31.33 38.86 -1.58
CA GLU A 804 30.05 39.57 -1.76
C GLU A 804 29.60 39.66 -3.22
N TRP A 805 30.50 39.95 -4.17
CA TRP A 805 30.12 40.04 -5.58
C TRP A 805 29.95 38.68 -6.25
N ARG A 806 30.59 37.61 -5.75
CA ARG A 806 30.43 36.26 -6.31
C ARG A 806 29.13 35.60 -5.91
N LEU A 807 28.57 36.01 -4.77
CA LEU A 807 27.26 35.58 -4.33
C LEU A 807 26.14 36.24 -5.14
N ARG A 808 26.42 37.36 -5.80
CA ARG A 808 25.49 38.08 -6.69
C ARG A 808 25.81 37.81 -8.15
N GLN A 809 24.82 37.37 -8.92
CA GLN A 809 24.93 37.19 -10.37
C GLN A 809 23.79 37.92 -11.07
N GLU A 810 24.09 38.60 -12.17
CA GLU A 810 23.07 39.19 -13.04
C GLU A 810 22.73 38.22 -14.16
N VAL A 811 21.45 37.96 -14.36
CA VAL A 811 20.93 37.10 -15.42
C VAL A 811 19.90 37.86 -16.24
N SER A 812 20.06 37.81 -17.56
CA SER A 812 19.08 38.35 -18.52
C SER A 812 18.24 37.18 -19.00
N LEU A 813 16.96 37.17 -18.63
CA LEU A 813 16.02 36.09 -18.93
C LEU A 813 14.99 36.57 -19.95
N ARG A 814 14.86 35.89 -21.09
CA ARG A 814 13.72 36.07 -22.01
C ARG A 814 12.41 35.66 -21.34
N ALA A 815 11.29 36.02 -21.94
CA ALA A 815 9.98 35.53 -21.50
C ALA A 815 9.97 33.99 -21.56
N GLY A 816 9.64 33.34 -20.44
CA GLY A 816 9.61 31.88 -20.35
C GLY A 816 10.98 31.21 -20.21
N GLU A 817 12.08 31.95 -20.06
CA GLU A 817 13.42 31.37 -19.93
C GLU A 817 13.75 30.96 -18.48
N GLU A 818 14.42 29.82 -18.35
CA GLU A 818 15.07 29.37 -17.13
C GLU A 818 16.59 29.47 -17.27
N GLN A 819 17.26 30.00 -16.24
CA GLN A 819 18.72 29.93 -16.14
C GLN A 819 19.13 29.38 -14.77
N ARG A 820 20.11 28.47 -14.80
CA ARG A 820 20.78 27.94 -13.61
C ARG A 820 21.98 28.80 -13.26
N VAL A 821 22.05 29.22 -12.01
CA VAL A 821 23.15 29.95 -11.40
C VAL A 821 23.85 29.03 -10.41
N ASP A 822 25.17 28.86 -10.55
CA ASP A 822 25.96 27.97 -9.72
C ASP A 822 26.94 28.74 -8.82
N TRP A 823 27.05 28.29 -7.58
CA TRP A 823 28.03 28.75 -6.61
C TRP A 823 28.80 27.57 -6.04
N ASN A 824 30.13 27.65 -6.09
CA ASN A 824 31.02 26.63 -5.56
C ASN A 824 31.46 27.00 -4.14
N PHE A 825 31.29 26.08 -3.20
CA PHE A 825 31.69 26.25 -1.81
C PHE A 825 32.57 25.10 -1.36
N ASP A 826 33.60 25.42 -0.58
CA ASP A 826 34.30 24.47 0.28
C ASP A 826 33.58 24.43 1.63
N VAL A 827 33.23 23.24 2.09
CA VAL A 827 32.59 23.06 3.39
C VAL A 827 33.68 23.10 4.46
N GLN A 828 33.75 24.15 5.27
CA GLN A 828 34.87 24.32 6.23
C GLN A 828 34.53 23.92 7.65
N LYS A 829 33.27 24.02 8.07
CA LYS A 829 32.87 23.79 9.46
C LYS A 829 31.58 23.00 9.54
N ALA A 830 31.62 21.90 10.29
CA ALA A 830 30.43 21.12 10.62
C ALA A 830 29.47 21.89 11.54
N GLY A 831 28.16 21.64 11.43
CA GLY A 831 27.07 22.31 12.16
C GLY A 831 25.82 22.40 11.29
N ASP A 832 24.85 23.25 11.63
CA ASP A 832 23.74 23.55 10.74
C ASP A 832 24.06 24.79 9.90
N VAL A 833 23.72 24.76 8.62
CA VAL A 833 23.84 25.91 7.72
C VAL A 833 22.48 26.28 7.15
N SER A 834 22.14 27.56 7.19
CA SER A 834 20.97 28.09 6.49
C SER A 834 21.43 28.77 5.21
N ILE A 835 20.83 28.35 4.10
CA ILE A 835 21.10 28.91 2.78
C ILE A 835 19.86 29.69 2.36
N GLN A 836 20.06 30.96 2.01
CA GLN A 836 19.03 31.80 1.42
C GLN A 836 19.48 32.28 0.05
N VAL A 837 18.59 32.17 -0.94
CA VAL A 837 18.82 32.75 -2.26
C VAL A 837 17.67 33.69 -2.57
N THR A 838 18.01 34.81 -3.20
CA THR A 838 17.08 35.84 -3.63
C THR A 838 17.20 36.09 -5.13
N GLY A 839 16.12 36.52 -5.75
CA GLY A 839 16.06 37.01 -7.12
C GLY A 839 15.26 38.29 -7.14
N ARG A 840 15.80 39.32 -7.77
CA ARG A 840 15.20 40.66 -7.80
C ARG A 840 15.24 41.23 -9.21
N THR A 841 14.12 41.75 -9.69
CA THR A 841 14.04 42.62 -10.88
C THR A 841 13.66 44.04 -10.42
N ALA A 842 13.43 44.95 -11.37
CA ALA A 842 12.93 46.29 -11.06
C ALA A 842 11.53 46.28 -10.39
N THR A 843 10.73 45.23 -10.59
CA THR A 843 9.32 45.16 -10.19
C THR A 843 8.98 43.95 -9.33
N ASP A 844 9.75 42.86 -9.43
CA ASP A 844 9.49 41.59 -8.76
C ASP A 844 10.63 41.16 -7.83
N PHE A 845 10.27 40.34 -6.84
CA PHE A 845 11.20 39.76 -5.89
C PHE A 845 10.76 38.36 -5.43
N ASP A 846 11.72 37.44 -5.36
CA ASP A 846 11.54 36.14 -4.72
C ASP A 846 12.73 35.78 -3.83
N ALA A 847 12.45 35.07 -2.74
CA ALA A 847 13.47 34.60 -1.81
C ALA A 847 13.07 33.25 -1.22
N VAL A 848 14.03 32.33 -1.17
CA VAL A 848 13.88 31.00 -0.57
C VAL A 848 14.94 30.83 0.49
N LYS A 849 14.54 30.35 1.66
CA LYS A 849 15.44 30.01 2.76
C LYS A 849 15.24 28.55 3.18
N MET A 850 16.32 27.79 3.24
CA MET A 850 16.33 26.40 3.70
C MET A 850 17.48 26.17 4.68
N SER A 851 17.40 25.10 5.48
CA SER A 851 18.44 24.72 6.44
C SER A 851 18.91 23.29 6.17
N PHE A 852 20.21 23.07 6.26
CA PHE A 852 20.87 21.80 5.95
C PHE A 852 21.90 21.45 7.03
N PRO A 853 22.04 20.18 7.40
CA PRO A 853 23.10 19.74 8.29
C PRO A 853 24.43 19.62 7.54
N VAL A 854 25.52 19.98 8.22
CA VAL A 854 26.92 19.84 7.80
C VAL A 854 27.62 18.88 8.75
N LEU A 855 28.01 17.72 8.24
CA LEU A 855 28.65 16.64 8.97
C LEU A 855 30.17 16.85 9.07
N VAL A 856 30.81 16.25 10.07
CA VAL A 856 32.27 16.31 10.26
C VAL A 856 32.98 15.38 9.26
N HIS A 857 34.14 15.80 8.75
CA HIS A 857 34.99 14.94 7.90
C HIS A 857 36.01 14.20 8.73
N GLY A 858 35.61 13.02 9.13
CA GLY A 858 36.46 12.06 9.80
C GLY A 858 35.61 10.93 10.34
N ALA A 859 36.29 9.92 10.85
CA ALA A 859 35.69 8.97 11.75
C ALA A 859 36.34 9.17 13.12
N PRO A 860 35.58 9.36 14.20
CA PRO A 860 36.08 9.32 15.56
C PRO A 860 36.78 7.97 15.77
N ARG A 861 37.96 8.03 16.39
CA ARG A 861 38.80 6.86 16.66
C ARG A 861 38.94 6.69 18.15
N PHE A 862 38.84 5.44 18.58
CA PHE A 862 38.87 5.08 19.97
C PHE A 862 40.07 4.18 20.30
N ALA A 863 40.86 4.57 21.30
CA ALA A 863 42.02 3.82 21.80
C ALA A 863 41.84 3.60 23.30
N ALA A 864 41.91 2.33 23.73
CA ALA A 864 41.72 1.92 25.11
C ALA A 864 42.73 0.86 25.51
N GLN A 865 43.12 0.89 26.77
CA GLN A 865 43.90 -0.17 27.40
C GLN A 865 43.43 -0.29 28.85
N SER A 866 43.32 -1.53 29.33
CA SER A 866 42.81 -1.87 30.65
C SER A 866 43.86 -2.66 31.43
N GLY A 867 43.84 -2.55 32.76
CA GLY A 867 44.79 -3.21 33.65
C GLY A 867 44.19 -3.47 35.02
N ILE A 868 44.83 -4.34 35.79
CA ILE A 868 44.48 -4.65 37.18
C ILE A 868 45.69 -4.32 38.04
N LEU A 869 45.47 -3.57 39.12
CA LEU A 869 46.48 -3.21 40.11
C LEU A 869 46.19 -3.95 41.41
N LYS A 870 47.20 -4.61 41.98
CA LYS A 870 47.14 -5.10 43.37
C LYS A 870 47.86 -4.11 44.30
N GLY A 871 47.54 -4.18 45.59
CA GLY A 871 48.06 -3.24 46.59
C GLY A 871 49.59 -3.11 46.53
N GLY A 872 50.09 -1.88 46.36
CA GLY A 872 51.52 -1.56 46.28
C GLY A 872 52.13 -1.61 44.86
N GLU A 873 51.37 -2.00 43.84
CA GLU A 873 51.85 -2.05 42.45
C GLU A 873 51.63 -0.72 41.70
N SER A 874 52.43 -0.48 40.66
CA SER A 874 52.25 0.62 39.70
C SER A 874 52.18 0.08 38.27
N ALA A 875 51.28 0.60 37.43
CA ALA A 875 51.17 0.22 36.02
C ALA A 875 51.31 1.44 35.10
N LYS A 876 51.96 1.24 33.95
CA LYS A 876 52.10 2.25 32.89
C LYS A 876 51.27 1.83 31.68
N ILE A 877 50.44 2.75 31.19
CA ILE A 877 49.58 2.55 30.01
C ILE A 877 50.12 3.41 28.86
N ASN A 878 50.30 2.81 27.69
CA ASN A 878 50.80 3.51 26.49
C ASN A 878 49.68 3.54 25.44
N LEU A 879 49.11 4.72 25.18
CA LEU A 879 48.07 4.91 24.16
C LEU A 879 48.69 5.45 22.87
N ASN A 880 48.58 4.69 21.79
CA ASN A 880 49.03 5.11 20.47
C ASN A 880 47.89 5.82 19.73
N PHE A 881 48.09 7.10 19.40
CA PHE A 881 47.13 7.89 18.63
C PHE A 881 47.61 8.08 17.19
N PRO A 882 46.69 8.14 16.21
CA PRO A 882 47.05 8.50 14.84
C PRO A 882 47.70 9.88 14.81
N LYS A 883 48.72 10.07 13.96
CA LYS A 883 49.33 11.38 13.70
C LYS A 883 48.31 12.35 13.07
N GLU A 884 47.45 11.82 12.21
CA GLU A 884 46.35 12.53 11.53
C GLU A 884 45.10 12.55 12.42
N ARG A 885 45.01 13.50 13.36
CA ARG A 885 43.85 13.73 14.21
C ARG A 885 43.55 15.22 14.32
N LYS A 886 42.29 15.58 14.61
CA LYS A 886 41.92 16.96 14.93
C LYS A 886 42.43 17.29 16.35
N PHE A 887 43.46 18.13 16.45
CA PHE A 887 44.01 18.55 17.74
C PHE A 887 42.97 19.37 18.51
N GLY A 888 42.92 19.23 19.84
CA GLY A 888 41.91 19.86 20.68
C GLY A 888 40.58 19.10 20.79
N THR A 889 40.30 18.10 19.95
CA THR A 889 39.13 17.22 20.08
C THR A 889 39.47 15.86 20.70
N SER A 890 40.71 15.66 21.14
CA SER A 890 41.13 14.43 21.83
C SER A 890 40.72 14.50 23.29
N GLN A 891 40.08 13.45 23.79
CA GLN A 891 39.70 13.32 25.19
C GLN A 891 40.37 12.09 25.80
N LEU A 892 40.95 12.24 26.99
CA LEU A 892 41.50 11.14 27.78
C LEU A 892 40.61 10.90 29.00
N ASN A 893 40.10 9.68 29.12
CA ASN A 893 39.36 9.24 30.29
C ASN A 893 40.15 8.12 30.99
N VAL A 894 40.30 8.23 32.32
CA VAL A 894 40.93 7.22 33.18
C VAL A 894 39.86 6.76 34.16
N GLN A 895 39.51 5.48 34.09
CA GLN A 895 38.47 4.88 34.90
C GLN A 895 39.07 3.88 35.88
N LEU A 896 38.64 3.99 37.13
CA LEU A 896 39.11 3.15 38.23
C LEU A 896 37.89 2.50 38.89
N ASN A 897 37.88 1.18 38.91
CA ASN A 897 36.76 0.40 39.41
C ASN A 897 37.18 -0.44 40.62
N PRO A 898 36.55 -0.24 41.80
CA PRO A 898 36.88 -0.97 43.02
C PRO A 898 36.35 -2.38 43.12
N SER A 899 35.47 -2.75 42.20
CA SER A 899 34.98 -4.12 42.06
C SER A 899 34.55 -4.39 40.63
N LEU A 900 34.43 -5.66 40.27
CA LEU A 900 33.87 -6.07 38.99
C LEU A 900 32.40 -5.62 38.83
N ALA A 901 31.68 -5.42 39.95
CA ALA A 901 30.31 -4.90 39.94
C ALA A 901 30.20 -3.46 39.41
N ALA A 902 31.18 -2.61 39.72
CA ALA A 902 31.23 -1.27 39.16
C ALA A 902 31.46 -1.28 37.63
N THR A 903 32.28 -2.22 37.14
CA THR A 903 32.53 -2.39 35.70
C THR A 903 31.27 -2.79 34.93
N MET A 904 30.39 -3.61 35.50
CA MET A 904 29.11 -3.97 34.88
C MET A 904 28.18 -2.76 34.77
N LEU A 905 28.06 -1.94 35.81
CA LEU A 905 27.22 -0.74 35.81
C LEU A 905 27.65 0.28 34.76
N ASP A 906 28.96 0.44 34.60
CA ASP A 906 29.53 1.40 33.66
C ASP A 906 29.32 0.96 32.19
N ALA A 907 29.09 -0.33 31.91
CA ALA A 907 28.88 -0.88 30.57
C ALA A 907 27.49 -0.65 29.97
N LEU A 908 26.50 -0.38 30.81
CA LEU A 908 25.09 -0.35 30.42
C LEU A 908 24.66 0.86 29.59
N PRO A 909 25.16 2.09 29.83
CA PRO A 909 24.80 3.23 29.00
C PRO A 909 25.13 3.00 27.52
N TYR A 910 26.27 2.35 27.23
CA TYR A 910 26.67 1.97 25.86
C TYR A 910 25.58 1.14 25.15
N LEU A 911 24.98 0.20 25.87
CA LEU A 911 23.94 -0.66 25.34
C LEU A 911 22.60 0.10 25.21
N ALA A 912 22.24 0.90 26.21
CA ALA A 912 20.96 1.60 26.29
C ALA A 912 20.74 2.70 25.22
N ASP A 913 21.79 3.41 24.82
CA ASP A 913 21.68 4.53 23.86
C ASP A 913 22.06 4.14 22.42
N TYR A 914 22.32 2.86 22.17
CA TYR A 914 22.74 2.36 20.87
C TYR A 914 21.69 2.66 19.77
N PRO A 915 22.06 3.32 18.64
CA PRO A 915 21.12 4.12 17.85
C PRO A 915 20.54 3.36 16.66
N TYR A 916 21.05 2.15 16.40
CA TYR A 916 20.66 1.33 15.28
C TYR A 916 19.63 0.29 15.70
N GLY A 917 18.81 -0.13 14.75
CA GLY A 917 17.59 -0.88 15.03
C GLY A 917 17.45 -2.17 14.27
N CYS A 918 18.56 -2.89 14.02
CA CYS A 918 18.48 -4.30 13.61
C CYS A 918 17.96 -5.17 14.77
N VAL A 919 17.66 -6.44 14.51
CA VAL A 919 17.10 -7.34 15.52
C VAL A 919 18.05 -7.55 16.70
N GLU A 920 19.34 -7.82 16.45
CA GLU A 920 20.35 -8.02 17.50
C GLU A 920 20.48 -6.79 18.40
N GLN A 921 20.61 -5.61 17.80
CA GLN A 921 20.83 -4.35 18.51
C GLN A 921 19.62 -3.96 19.37
N THR A 922 18.41 -4.23 18.88
CA THR A 922 17.18 -3.97 19.63
C THR A 922 17.13 -4.83 20.91
N MET A 923 17.56 -6.09 20.83
CA MET A 923 17.63 -6.97 22.01
C MET A 923 18.74 -6.56 22.97
N SER A 924 19.94 -6.31 22.45
CA SER A 924 21.11 -5.88 23.24
C SER A 924 20.90 -4.56 23.99
N ARG A 925 19.96 -3.73 23.54
CA ARG A 925 19.70 -2.41 24.14
C ARG A 925 19.16 -2.46 25.56
N PHE A 926 18.23 -3.37 25.85
CA PHE A 926 17.54 -3.40 27.15
C PHE A 926 17.88 -4.62 28.01
N LEU A 927 18.18 -5.77 27.40
CA LEU A 927 18.35 -7.02 28.14
C LEU A 927 19.47 -6.96 29.20
N PRO A 928 20.67 -6.42 28.90
CA PRO A 928 21.76 -6.40 29.88
C PRO A 928 21.46 -5.49 31.07
N ALA A 929 20.71 -4.40 30.86
CA ALA A 929 20.27 -3.52 31.94
C ALA A 929 19.33 -4.29 32.88
N VAL A 930 18.32 -4.95 32.33
CA VAL A 930 17.39 -5.79 33.11
C VAL A 930 18.12 -6.87 33.90
N LEU A 931 19.08 -7.56 33.28
CA LEU A 931 19.87 -8.60 33.95
C LEU A 931 20.76 -8.03 35.06
N THR A 932 21.43 -6.90 34.81
CA THR A 932 22.28 -6.25 35.83
C THR A 932 21.46 -5.75 37.00
N GLU A 933 20.28 -5.16 36.73
CA GLU A 933 19.36 -4.71 37.77
C GLU A 933 18.95 -5.86 38.70
N LYS A 934 18.54 -6.99 38.10
CA LYS A 934 18.18 -8.21 38.83
C LYS A 934 19.33 -8.68 39.70
N THR A 935 20.54 -8.83 39.16
CA THR A 935 21.68 -9.34 39.91
C THR A 935 22.07 -8.45 41.08
N LEU A 936 22.08 -7.13 40.90
CA LEU A 936 22.41 -6.19 41.98
C LEU A 936 21.37 -6.26 43.10
N ARG A 937 20.08 -6.35 42.75
CA ARG A 937 18.99 -6.54 43.71
C ARG A 937 19.13 -7.86 44.47
N GLU A 938 19.37 -8.98 43.77
CA GLU A 938 19.57 -10.31 44.37
C GLU A 938 20.82 -10.37 45.27
N SER A 939 21.85 -9.58 44.97
CA SER A 939 23.09 -9.51 45.76
C SER A 939 22.97 -8.58 46.98
N GLY A 940 21.78 -8.06 47.27
CA GLY A 940 21.53 -7.18 48.43
C GLY A 940 22.04 -5.74 48.25
N VAL A 941 22.44 -5.35 47.04
CA VAL A 941 22.96 -4.00 46.77
C VAL A 941 21.81 -3.00 46.64
N ASN A 942 21.80 -1.99 47.49
CA ASN A 942 20.79 -0.92 47.42
C ASN A 942 21.12 0.06 46.28
N LEU A 943 20.31 0.01 45.21
CA LEU A 943 20.47 0.86 44.02
C LEU A 943 20.32 2.36 44.32
N GLU A 944 19.49 2.76 45.29
CA GLU A 944 19.38 4.16 45.72
C GLU A 944 20.65 4.64 46.42
N THR A 945 21.26 3.78 47.23
CA THR A 945 22.53 4.08 47.90
C THR A 945 23.65 4.22 46.88
N LEU A 946 23.71 3.35 45.86
CA LEU A 946 24.63 3.49 44.74
C LEU A 946 24.38 4.78 43.95
N ARG A 947 23.12 5.13 43.67
CA ARG A 947 22.75 6.38 43.01
C ARG A 947 23.18 7.60 43.82
N ALA A 948 22.99 7.57 45.14
CA ALA A 948 23.38 8.64 46.06
C ALA A 948 24.91 8.79 46.11
N ARG A 949 25.67 7.69 46.18
CA ARG A 949 27.14 7.69 46.09
C ARG A 949 27.62 8.22 44.74
N ALA A 950 26.99 7.83 43.64
CA ALA A 950 27.29 8.35 42.30
C ALA A 950 27.03 9.87 42.20
N ARG A 951 25.91 10.36 42.74
CA ARG A 951 25.60 11.80 42.80
C ARG A 951 26.56 12.56 43.71
N ALA A 952 26.94 12.00 44.85
CA ALA A 952 27.89 12.60 45.77
C ALA A 952 29.27 12.73 45.13
N TYR A 953 29.75 11.69 44.45
CA TYR A 953 31.00 11.72 43.68
C TYR A 953 30.96 12.74 42.54
N GLU A 954 29.85 12.82 41.80
CA GLU A 954 29.63 13.83 40.76
C GLU A 954 29.56 15.26 41.30
N ALA A 955 29.04 15.46 42.52
CA ALA A 955 29.01 16.74 43.19
C ALA A 955 30.40 17.14 43.73
N GLU A 956 31.14 16.18 44.30
CA GLU A 956 32.49 16.38 44.80
C GLU A 956 33.47 16.77 43.68
N LEU A 957 33.35 16.10 42.52
CA LEU A 957 34.05 16.45 41.27
C LEU A 957 33.79 17.88 40.78
N LYS A 958 32.66 18.50 41.15
CA LYS A 958 32.36 19.90 40.84
C LYS A 958 32.95 20.90 41.84
N THR A 959 33.35 20.44 43.03
CA THR A 959 33.76 21.30 44.14
C THR A 959 35.28 21.30 44.42
N GLN A 960 36.00 20.24 44.05
CA GLN A 960 37.45 20.21 44.21
C GLN A 960 38.14 20.84 42.97
N ASN A 961 38.86 21.95 43.19
CA ASN A 961 39.70 22.67 42.22
C ASN A 961 40.93 21.85 41.76
N VAL A 962 40.74 20.58 41.38
CA VAL A 962 41.76 19.80 40.66
C VAL A 962 41.60 20.14 39.18
N GLY A 963 42.21 21.26 38.80
CA GLY A 963 42.52 21.73 37.44
C GLY A 963 41.49 21.41 36.36
N GLU A 964 40.76 22.44 35.90
CA GLU A 964 40.10 22.54 34.60
C GLU A 964 40.28 21.33 33.66
N ARG A 965 39.60 20.21 33.95
CA ARG A 965 39.42 19.13 32.98
C ARG A 965 38.31 19.56 32.04
N VAL A 966 38.70 20.44 31.12
CA VAL A 966 38.07 20.79 29.83
C VAL A 966 36.67 20.19 29.65
N GLN A 967 35.66 20.81 30.24
CA GLN A 967 34.28 20.78 29.73
C GLN A 967 34.12 21.68 28.49
N ASN A 968 35.18 21.83 27.68
CA ASN A 968 35.13 22.65 26.49
C ASN A 968 34.71 21.79 25.28
N THR A 969 33.49 21.25 25.32
CA THR A 969 32.82 20.84 24.09
C THR A 969 32.03 22.04 23.58
N GLY A 970 32.69 22.95 22.86
CA GLY A 970 32.04 24.01 22.07
C GLY A 970 31.23 23.46 20.88
N TYR A 971 30.67 22.26 21.00
CA TYR A 971 29.90 21.57 19.96
C TYR A 971 28.61 21.03 20.56
N THR A 972 27.51 21.71 20.28
CA THR A 972 26.15 21.29 20.62
C THR A 972 25.65 20.44 19.46
N PHE A 973 25.39 19.15 19.69
CA PHE A 973 24.79 18.29 18.66
C PHE A 973 23.33 18.73 18.39
N PRO A 974 22.91 18.91 17.13
CA PRO A 974 21.51 19.18 16.80
C PRO A 974 20.61 18.08 17.35
N GLN A 975 19.56 18.46 18.08
CA GLN A 975 18.52 17.51 18.49
C GLN A 975 17.71 17.08 17.26
N GLY A 976 17.62 15.76 17.00
CA GLY A 976 16.53 15.23 16.17
C GLY A 976 16.89 14.55 14.84
N GLN A 977 18.12 14.06 14.61
CA GLN A 977 18.39 13.18 13.46
C GLN A 977 19.09 11.88 13.87
N PRO A 978 18.45 10.70 13.77
CA PRO A 978 19.11 9.41 13.95
C PRO A 978 19.72 8.98 12.63
N ASN A 979 20.75 9.68 12.16
CA ASN A 979 21.56 9.24 11.02
C ASN A 979 23.01 9.69 11.24
N SER A 980 23.76 9.00 12.11
CA SER A 980 25.22 9.11 12.11
C SER A 980 25.85 7.74 12.32
N ARG A 981 26.75 7.41 11.40
CA ARG A 981 27.47 6.14 11.25
C ARG A 981 28.52 5.89 12.35
N ASP A 982 28.39 6.48 13.54
CA ASP A 982 29.54 6.64 14.44
C ASP A 982 29.43 6.08 15.85
N PHE A 983 29.97 4.86 15.97
CA PHE A 983 30.13 4.12 17.22
C PHE A 983 30.98 4.86 18.26
N SER A 984 31.96 5.62 17.81
CA SER A 984 32.96 6.28 18.67
C SER A 984 32.50 7.68 19.14
N GLU A 985 31.61 8.35 18.39
CA GLU A 985 30.89 9.54 18.86
C GLU A 985 29.88 9.19 19.97
N MET A 986 29.20 8.05 19.82
CA MET A 986 28.28 7.56 20.83
C MET A 986 29.01 7.04 22.07
N ALA A 987 30.10 6.26 21.90
CA ALA A 987 30.95 5.82 22.99
C ALA A 987 31.57 6.99 23.77
N SER A 988 31.94 8.09 23.10
CA SER A 988 32.41 9.30 23.78
C SER A 988 31.29 10.02 24.54
N ARG A 989 30.11 10.30 23.95
CA ARG A 989 28.97 10.89 24.70
C ARG A 989 28.54 10.06 25.91
N LEU A 990 28.55 8.73 25.77
CA LEU A 990 28.13 7.79 26.82
C LEU A 990 29.17 7.61 27.92
N TRP A 991 30.43 7.88 27.63
CA TRP A 991 31.49 7.94 28.63
C TRP A 991 31.43 9.15 29.56
N PHE A 992 30.80 10.26 29.15
CA PHE A 992 30.72 11.49 29.96
C PHE A 992 29.40 11.64 30.73
N LYS A 993 28.36 10.86 30.39
CA LYS A 993 27.08 10.93 31.11
C LYS A 993 27.15 10.16 32.42
N GLY A 994 26.87 10.91 33.48
CA GLY A 994 27.08 10.53 34.87
C GLY A 994 26.50 9.17 35.25
N ARG A 995 27.23 8.46 36.12
CA ARG A 995 26.77 7.25 36.79
C ARG A 995 25.37 7.47 37.39
N SER A 996 25.04 8.67 37.85
CA SER A 996 23.73 9.00 38.42
C SER A 996 22.54 9.03 37.44
N GLN A 997 22.80 9.12 36.13
CA GLN A 997 21.82 9.18 35.04
C GLN A 997 21.62 7.84 34.31
N ASN A 998 22.28 6.77 34.75
CA ASN A 998 22.08 5.44 34.19
C ASN A 998 20.59 5.03 34.29
N PRO A 999 19.96 4.55 33.20
CA PRO A 999 18.56 4.12 33.20
C PRO A 999 18.24 3.17 34.35
N LEU A 1000 19.19 2.33 34.78
CA LEU A 1000 19.03 1.42 35.93
C LEU A 1000 18.59 2.09 37.23
N PHE A 1001 18.96 3.35 37.44
CA PHE A 1001 18.61 4.09 38.65
C PHE A 1001 17.22 4.76 38.54
N ASP A 1002 16.60 4.69 37.37
CA ASP A 1002 15.26 5.20 37.08
C ASP A 1002 14.35 4.08 36.56
N ALA A 1003 13.51 3.56 37.44
CA ALA A 1003 12.58 2.48 37.11
C ALA A 1003 11.55 2.88 36.04
N ALA A 1004 11.24 4.16 35.85
CA ALA A 1004 10.33 4.60 34.78
C ALA A 1004 11.03 4.56 33.41
N GLU A 1005 12.26 5.08 33.35
CA GLU A 1005 13.05 5.08 32.10
C GLU A 1005 13.44 3.66 31.67
N THR A 1006 13.86 2.80 32.61
CA THR A 1006 14.12 1.38 32.31
C THR A 1006 12.88 0.67 31.78
N ARG A 1007 11.70 0.86 32.39
CA ARG A 1007 10.44 0.28 31.90
C ARG A 1007 10.09 0.77 30.50
N LYS A 1008 10.29 2.07 30.22
CA LYS A 1008 10.05 2.65 28.90
C LYS A 1008 10.97 2.01 27.85
N MET A 1009 12.28 1.96 28.12
CA MET A 1009 13.27 1.35 27.23
C MET A 1009 12.96 -0.12 26.94
N VAL A 1010 12.62 -0.91 27.96
CA VAL A 1010 12.22 -2.32 27.82
C VAL A 1010 10.95 -2.43 26.96
N THR A 1011 9.95 -1.59 27.21
CA THR A 1011 8.68 -1.62 26.47
C THR A 1011 8.88 -1.28 24.98
N GLU A 1012 9.67 -0.25 24.67
CA GLU A 1012 9.99 0.15 23.30
C GLU A 1012 10.80 -0.94 22.58
N GLY A 1013 11.80 -1.52 23.25
CA GLY A 1013 12.61 -2.62 22.73
C GLY A 1013 11.80 -3.88 22.43
N LEU A 1014 10.93 -4.30 23.37
CA LEU A 1014 10.04 -5.45 23.18
C LEU A 1014 9.05 -5.21 22.04
N ASN A 1015 8.38 -4.06 22.00
CA ASN A 1015 7.46 -3.74 20.91
C ASN A 1015 8.15 -3.74 19.54
N ARG A 1016 9.38 -3.23 19.48
CA ARG A 1016 10.17 -3.24 18.24
C ARG A 1016 10.54 -4.67 17.83
N LEU A 1017 10.99 -5.53 18.75
CA LEU A 1017 11.26 -6.95 18.47
C LEU A 1017 10.00 -7.71 18.04
N TYR A 1018 8.86 -7.44 18.68
CA TYR A 1018 7.58 -8.05 18.30
C TYR A 1018 7.18 -7.68 16.89
N SER A 1019 7.41 -6.41 16.50
CA SER A 1019 7.20 -5.98 15.12
C SER A 1019 8.08 -6.75 14.15
N MET A 1020 9.28 -7.17 14.54
CA MET A 1020 10.21 -7.84 13.62
C MET A 1020 9.92 -9.34 13.43
N GLN A 1021 9.01 -9.94 14.21
CA GLN A 1021 8.65 -11.36 14.08
C GLN A 1021 7.83 -11.62 12.81
N ARG A 1022 8.23 -12.60 12.02
CA ARG A 1022 7.59 -12.99 10.76
C ARG A 1022 6.42 -13.96 10.98
N GLY A 1023 5.68 -14.26 9.90
CA GLY A 1023 4.49 -15.14 9.93
C GLY A 1023 4.79 -16.58 10.34
N ASP A 1024 5.97 -17.10 9.99
CA ASP A 1024 6.52 -18.41 10.39
C ASP A 1024 6.92 -18.50 11.88
N GLY A 1025 7.03 -17.35 12.57
CA GLY A 1025 7.43 -17.26 13.98
C GLY A 1025 8.91 -16.90 14.19
N GLY A 1026 9.72 -16.83 13.14
CA GLY A 1026 11.13 -16.45 13.20
C GLY A 1026 11.38 -14.95 13.08
N TRP A 1027 12.65 -14.56 13.14
CA TRP A 1027 13.15 -13.20 12.93
C TRP A 1027 14.27 -13.22 11.89
N GLY A 1028 14.31 -12.22 11.00
CA GLY A 1028 15.47 -11.95 10.14
C GLY A 1028 16.42 -10.93 10.79
N TRP A 1029 17.40 -10.44 10.04
CA TRP A 1029 18.36 -9.44 10.54
C TRP A 1029 17.76 -8.03 10.69
N PHE A 1030 16.83 -7.65 9.80
CA PHE A 1030 16.21 -6.32 9.74
C PHE A 1030 14.68 -6.40 9.62
N PRO A 1031 13.96 -5.32 9.95
CA PRO A 1031 12.53 -5.21 9.64
C PRO A 1031 12.27 -5.45 8.15
N GLY A 1032 11.31 -6.33 7.82
CA GLY A 1032 10.92 -6.58 6.43
C GLY A 1032 11.82 -7.55 5.66
N ALA A 1033 12.79 -8.20 6.31
CA ALA A 1033 13.59 -9.26 5.69
C ALA A 1033 12.69 -10.30 5.00
N SER A 1034 13.05 -10.78 3.81
CA SER A 1034 12.23 -11.70 2.99
C SER A 1034 12.13 -13.11 3.57
N HIS A 1035 13.09 -13.50 4.42
CA HIS A 1035 13.19 -14.77 5.12
C HIS A 1035 13.53 -14.57 6.61
N SER A 1036 13.22 -15.57 7.42
CA SER A 1036 13.70 -15.65 8.81
C SER A 1036 15.12 -16.23 8.82
N ASP A 1037 15.91 -15.87 9.82
CA ASP A 1037 17.27 -16.37 10.03
C ASP A 1037 17.30 -17.17 11.34
N GLU A 1038 17.84 -18.38 11.32
CA GLU A 1038 17.84 -19.34 12.42
C GLU A 1038 18.58 -18.79 13.64
N TYR A 1039 19.73 -18.15 13.38
CA TYR A 1039 20.59 -17.62 14.43
C TYR A 1039 19.97 -16.37 15.09
N MET A 1040 19.42 -15.44 14.31
CA MET A 1040 18.68 -14.28 14.82
C MET A 1040 17.43 -14.70 15.58
N SER A 1041 16.71 -15.70 15.08
CA SER A 1041 15.57 -16.27 15.79
C SER A 1041 15.99 -16.87 17.13
N ALA A 1042 17.09 -17.64 17.16
CA ALA A 1042 17.63 -18.19 18.40
C ALA A 1042 18.08 -17.09 19.37
N TYR A 1043 18.73 -16.04 18.87
CA TYR A 1043 19.16 -14.90 19.67
C TYR A 1043 17.98 -14.13 20.28
N VAL A 1044 16.90 -13.91 19.55
CA VAL A 1044 15.69 -13.26 20.09
C VAL A 1044 15.00 -14.17 21.11
N VAL A 1045 14.85 -15.46 20.82
CA VAL A 1045 14.23 -16.40 21.77
C VAL A 1045 15.04 -16.50 23.06
N TYR A 1046 16.37 -16.51 22.97
CA TYR A 1046 17.27 -16.43 24.12
C TYR A 1046 17.00 -15.17 24.93
N GLY A 1047 17.09 -13.99 24.32
CA GLY A 1047 16.95 -12.73 25.03
C GLY A 1047 15.55 -12.51 25.63
N LEU A 1048 14.48 -12.93 24.93
CA LEU A 1048 13.12 -12.90 25.47
C LEU A 1048 12.94 -13.86 26.65
N THR A 1049 13.62 -15.02 26.62
CA THR A 1049 13.61 -15.98 27.74
C THR A 1049 14.33 -15.39 28.96
N GLN A 1050 15.51 -14.82 28.76
CA GLN A 1050 16.28 -14.15 29.84
C GLN A 1050 15.52 -12.94 30.43
N ALA A 1051 14.90 -12.11 29.59
CA ALA A 1051 14.09 -10.99 30.05
C ALA A 1051 12.92 -11.46 30.92
N LYS A 1052 12.22 -12.52 30.49
CA LYS A 1052 11.13 -13.13 31.26
C LYS A 1052 11.60 -13.63 32.62
N ASP A 1053 12.77 -14.27 32.69
CA ASP A 1053 13.34 -14.74 33.97
C ASP A 1053 13.75 -13.62 34.91
N ALA A 1054 14.07 -12.47 34.35
CA ALA A 1054 14.33 -11.26 35.12
C ALA A 1054 13.07 -10.50 35.53
N GLY A 1055 11.89 -11.08 35.31
CA GLY A 1055 10.61 -10.51 35.74
C GLY A 1055 9.99 -9.53 34.75
N VAL A 1056 10.51 -9.46 33.51
CA VAL A 1056 9.89 -8.65 32.44
C VAL A 1056 8.69 -9.38 31.86
N GLU A 1057 7.59 -8.65 31.67
CA GLU A 1057 6.39 -9.19 31.03
C GLU A 1057 6.62 -9.38 29.52
N VAL A 1058 6.82 -10.63 29.10
CA VAL A 1058 7.01 -11.02 27.69
C VAL A 1058 5.75 -11.69 27.15
N ARG A 1059 5.30 -11.28 25.96
CA ARG A 1059 4.16 -11.89 25.27
C ARG A 1059 4.38 -13.38 25.01
N ALA A 1060 3.64 -14.24 25.71
CA ALA A 1060 3.80 -15.70 25.64
C ALA A 1060 3.66 -16.24 24.20
N ASN A 1061 2.67 -15.75 23.44
CA ASN A 1061 2.45 -16.19 22.06
C ASN A 1061 3.63 -15.89 21.12
N VAL A 1062 4.35 -14.78 21.33
CA VAL A 1062 5.53 -14.41 20.53
C VAL A 1062 6.67 -15.38 20.81
N LEU A 1063 6.97 -15.61 22.10
CA LEU A 1063 8.03 -16.52 22.53
C LEU A 1063 7.75 -17.96 22.09
N ASP A 1064 6.51 -18.43 22.24
CA ASP A 1064 6.09 -19.79 21.84
C ASP A 1064 6.21 -20.03 20.34
N ARG A 1065 5.86 -19.03 19.51
CA ARG A 1065 6.04 -19.10 18.05
C ARG A 1065 7.52 -19.14 17.68
N GLY A 1066 8.35 -18.35 18.35
CA GLY A 1066 9.81 -18.41 18.17
C GLY A 1066 10.40 -19.78 18.51
N ARG A 1067 10.02 -20.35 19.66
CA ARG A 1067 10.46 -21.71 20.06
C ARG A 1067 10.00 -22.78 19.06
N LYS A 1068 8.76 -22.69 18.57
CA LYS A 1068 8.23 -23.59 17.52
C LYS A 1068 8.98 -23.47 16.20
N TYR A 1069 9.34 -22.25 15.80
CA TYR A 1069 10.18 -22.02 14.64
C TYR A 1069 11.53 -22.73 14.79
N LEU A 1070 12.23 -22.53 15.91
CA LEU A 1070 13.52 -23.18 16.17
C LEU A 1070 13.42 -24.71 16.16
N MET A 1071 12.43 -25.29 16.86
CA MET A 1071 12.23 -26.75 16.86
C MET A 1071 11.92 -27.31 15.46
N ALA A 1072 11.30 -26.52 14.58
CA ALA A 1072 11.07 -26.92 13.19
C ALA A 1072 12.37 -26.89 12.38
N GLN A 1073 13.17 -25.83 12.52
CA GLN A 1073 14.43 -25.69 11.77
C GLN A 1073 15.51 -26.68 12.18
N MET A 1074 15.54 -27.15 13.44
CA MET A 1074 16.57 -28.11 13.90
C MET A 1074 16.54 -29.48 13.18
N LYS A 1075 15.46 -29.82 12.47
CA LYS A 1075 15.32 -31.11 11.80
C LYS A 1075 16.23 -31.24 10.57
N ASP A 1076 16.33 -30.15 9.82
CA ASP A 1076 17.02 -30.11 8.52
C ASP A 1076 18.33 -29.31 8.59
N GLU A 1077 18.73 -28.90 9.80
CA GLU A 1077 19.97 -28.14 10.04
C GLU A 1077 21.16 -29.10 10.21
N ASP A 1078 22.23 -28.87 9.43
CA ASP A 1078 23.45 -29.67 9.46
C ASP A 1078 24.62 -28.97 10.16
N ASN A 1079 24.51 -27.66 10.41
CA ASN A 1079 25.50 -26.92 11.15
C ASN A 1079 25.42 -27.26 12.64
N ILE A 1080 26.33 -28.13 13.08
CA ILE A 1080 26.44 -28.58 14.48
C ILE A 1080 26.60 -27.43 15.48
N HIS A 1081 27.18 -26.29 15.10
CA HIS A 1081 27.32 -25.13 15.97
C HIS A 1081 25.98 -24.42 16.16
N LEU A 1082 25.23 -24.22 15.07
CA LEU A 1082 23.88 -23.63 15.09
C LEU A 1082 22.89 -24.51 15.84
N LEU A 1083 22.89 -25.81 15.57
CA LEU A 1083 22.13 -26.79 16.34
C LEU A 1083 22.44 -26.70 17.84
N THR A 1084 23.71 -26.58 18.20
CA THR A 1084 24.12 -26.48 19.61
C THR A 1084 23.59 -25.21 20.27
N TYR A 1085 23.62 -24.07 19.57
CA TYR A 1085 23.06 -22.83 20.09
C TYR A 1085 21.54 -22.88 20.20
N MET A 1086 20.84 -23.41 19.19
CA MET A 1086 19.39 -23.60 19.26
C MET A 1086 18.98 -24.52 20.41
N ALA A 1087 19.71 -25.64 20.61
CA ALA A 1087 19.49 -26.56 21.72
C ALA A 1087 19.70 -25.88 23.07
N TYR A 1088 20.78 -25.09 23.22
CA TYR A 1088 21.02 -24.30 24.42
C TYR A 1088 19.86 -23.34 24.71
N VAL A 1089 19.45 -22.55 23.71
CA VAL A 1089 18.36 -21.59 23.84
C VAL A 1089 17.04 -22.26 24.20
N LEU A 1090 16.74 -23.44 23.63
CA LEU A 1090 15.53 -24.20 23.97
C LEU A 1090 15.60 -24.83 25.38
N SER A 1091 16.80 -25.12 25.88
CA SER A 1091 17.01 -25.64 27.23
C SER A 1091 16.80 -24.62 28.34
N GLU A 1092 16.98 -23.33 28.04
CA GLU A 1092 16.77 -22.24 29.00
C GLU A 1092 15.28 -22.22 29.43
N ASN A 1093 15.06 -22.49 30.72
CA ASN A 1093 13.75 -22.71 31.39
C ASN A 1093 12.93 -23.93 30.97
N GLY A 1094 13.53 -24.92 30.33
CA GLY A 1094 12.87 -26.19 30.11
C GLY A 1094 12.66 -26.96 31.42
N LYS A 1095 11.46 -26.96 32.00
CA LYS A 1095 10.95 -28.24 32.50
C LYS A 1095 10.83 -29.13 31.25
N PRO A 1096 11.35 -30.37 31.24
CA PRO A 1096 11.16 -31.27 30.10
C PRO A 1096 9.66 -31.26 29.78
N ILE A 1097 9.31 -31.03 28.52
CA ILE A 1097 7.90 -31.10 28.11
C ILE A 1097 7.47 -32.52 28.42
N ARG A 1098 6.78 -32.71 29.55
CA ARG A 1098 5.99 -33.91 29.80
C ARG A 1098 4.85 -33.83 28.80
N THR A 1099 5.09 -34.31 27.59
CA THR A 1099 4.02 -34.75 26.71
C THR A 1099 3.18 -35.70 27.54
N ASN A 1100 1.94 -35.31 27.82
CA ASN A 1100 0.96 -36.16 28.48
C ASN A 1100 1.01 -37.55 27.84
N GLY A 1101 1.15 -38.58 28.68
CA GLY A 1101 1.45 -39.97 28.33
C GLY A 1101 0.42 -40.71 27.49
N LEU A 1102 -0.41 -40.02 26.71
CA LEU A 1102 -1.39 -40.58 25.79
C LEU A 1102 -1.02 -40.42 24.29
N LEU A 1103 0.13 -39.79 23.98
CA LEU A 1103 0.60 -39.58 22.60
C LEU A 1103 1.87 -40.35 22.22
N ASN A 1104 2.36 -41.26 23.07
CA ASN A 1104 3.61 -41.99 22.87
C ASN A 1104 3.52 -43.25 21.98
N ALA A 1105 2.36 -43.56 21.40
CA ALA A 1105 2.23 -44.71 20.49
C ALA A 1105 2.37 -44.35 18.99
N ALA A 1106 2.25 -43.07 18.60
CA ALA A 1106 2.11 -42.70 17.18
C ALA A 1106 3.26 -41.85 16.58
N LYS A 1107 4.35 -41.57 17.32
CA LYS A 1107 5.45 -40.72 16.83
C LYS A 1107 6.84 -41.34 17.02
N ARG A 1108 7.07 -42.52 16.44
CA ARG A 1108 8.41 -43.15 16.41
C ARG A 1108 9.42 -42.50 15.43
N ASN A 1109 9.06 -41.44 14.71
CA ASN A 1109 9.90 -40.88 13.64
C ASN A 1109 10.30 -39.39 13.82
N PHE A 1110 10.34 -38.84 15.03
CA PHE A 1110 10.87 -37.47 15.24
C PHE A 1110 11.84 -37.44 16.42
N GLU A 1111 13.13 -37.23 16.14
CA GLU A 1111 14.11 -36.86 17.17
C GLU A 1111 13.73 -35.49 17.75
N GLY A 1112 13.51 -35.42 19.07
CA GLY A 1112 13.36 -34.15 19.79
C GLY A 1112 14.70 -33.42 19.89
N TRP A 1113 14.69 -32.10 20.09
CA TRP A 1113 15.92 -31.31 20.24
C TRP A 1113 16.77 -31.78 21.43
N GLU A 1114 16.14 -32.33 22.47
CA GLU A 1114 16.82 -32.94 23.62
C GLU A 1114 17.65 -34.16 23.18
N THR A 1115 17.09 -35.03 22.33
CA THR A 1115 17.77 -36.20 21.77
C THR A 1115 18.92 -35.79 20.85
N ILE A 1116 18.73 -34.76 20.04
CA ILE A 1116 19.79 -34.18 19.20
C ILE A 1116 20.95 -33.69 20.08
N ALA A 1117 20.66 -33.02 21.20
CA ALA A 1117 21.66 -32.53 22.13
C ALA A 1117 22.42 -33.64 22.86
N SER A 1118 21.73 -34.60 23.48
CA SER A 1118 22.35 -35.68 24.25
C SER A 1118 22.95 -36.80 23.38
N GLY A 1119 22.53 -36.91 22.11
CA GLY A 1119 23.01 -37.86 21.12
C GLY A 1119 23.94 -37.20 20.10
N ARG A 1120 23.40 -36.83 18.94
CA ARG A 1120 24.15 -36.32 17.75
C ARG A 1120 25.22 -35.28 18.11
N LEU A 1121 24.88 -34.25 18.89
CA LEU A 1121 25.82 -33.18 19.24
C LEU A 1121 26.89 -33.64 20.24
N PHE A 1122 26.52 -34.47 21.22
CA PHE A 1122 27.47 -35.01 22.19
C PHE A 1122 28.44 -36.03 21.57
N GLU A 1123 27.97 -36.88 20.65
CA GLU A 1123 28.82 -37.79 19.89
C GLU A 1123 29.82 -37.05 19.01
N GLN A 1124 29.39 -35.94 18.40
CA GLN A 1124 30.22 -35.07 17.58
C GLN A 1124 30.99 -34.00 18.37
N ARG A 1125 31.03 -34.07 19.70
CA ARG A 1125 31.62 -33.03 20.55
C ARG A 1125 33.06 -32.66 20.19
N GLU A 1126 33.86 -33.59 19.66
CA GLU A 1126 35.24 -33.29 19.24
C GLU A 1126 35.33 -32.30 18.07
N ARG A 1127 34.27 -32.21 17.25
CA ARG A 1127 34.15 -31.24 16.14
C ARG A 1127 33.64 -29.87 16.60
N LEU A 1128 33.13 -29.77 17.84
CA LEU A 1128 32.59 -28.52 18.37
C LEU A 1128 33.72 -27.56 18.78
N THR A 1129 33.52 -26.27 18.48
CA THR A 1129 34.40 -25.20 18.99
C THR A 1129 34.28 -25.10 20.51
N PRO A 1130 35.26 -24.51 21.22
CA PRO A 1130 35.13 -24.26 22.66
C PRO A 1130 33.86 -23.49 23.03
N TYR A 1131 33.43 -22.56 22.18
CA TYR A 1131 32.14 -21.86 22.34
C TYR A 1131 30.97 -22.84 22.35
N SER A 1132 30.87 -23.69 21.32
CA SER A 1132 29.78 -24.67 21.19
C SER A 1132 29.84 -25.74 22.28
N LYS A 1133 31.03 -26.21 22.67
CA LYS A 1133 31.21 -27.14 23.80
C LYS A 1133 30.69 -26.54 25.11
N SER A 1134 30.91 -25.24 25.33
CA SER A 1134 30.41 -24.52 26.52
C SER A 1134 28.88 -24.46 26.53
N LEU A 1135 28.27 -24.13 25.38
CA LEU A 1135 26.82 -24.14 25.21
C LEU A 1135 26.23 -25.54 25.41
N LEU A 1136 26.85 -26.59 24.86
CA LEU A 1136 26.39 -27.96 25.03
C LEU A 1136 26.53 -28.43 26.49
N ALA A 1137 27.60 -28.05 27.20
CA ALA A 1137 27.76 -28.36 28.62
C ALA A 1137 26.62 -27.76 29.46
N LEU A 1138 26.26 -26.50 29.20
CA LEU A 1138 25.12 -25.83 29.81
C LEU A 1138 23.79 -26.50 29.42
N THR A 1139 23.63 -26.88 28.14
CA THR A 1139 22.43 -27.57 27.63
C THR A 1139 22.20 -28.88 28.37
N LEU A 1140 23.23 -29.74 28.46
CA LEU A 1140 23.15 -31.05 29.13
C LEU A 1140 22.89 -30.89 30.62
N TRP A 1141 23.50 -29.88 31.26
CA TRP A 1141 23.21 -29.53 32.65
C TRP A 1141 21.75 -29.13 32.85
N ASN A 1142 21.23 -28.22 32.02
CA ASN A 1142 19.85 -27.72 32.09
C ASN A 1142 18.81 -28.84 31.97
N ILE A 1143 19.02 -29.80 31.07
CA ILE A 1143 18.12 -30.95 30.89
C ILE A 1143 18.40 -32.13 31.83
N ARG A 1144 19.41 -32.00 32.71
CA ARG A 1144 19.88 -33.06 33.63
C ARG A 1144 20.34 -34.34 32.92
N ALA A 1145 20.92 -34.20 31.73
CA ALA A 1145 21.57 -35.30 31.04
C ALA A 1145 22.97 -35.56 31.63
N ALA A 1146 23.44 -36.81 31.53
CA ALA A 1146 24.80 -37.17 31.93
C ALA A 1146 25.84 -36.49 31.02
N ASN A 1147 27.11 -36.49 31.47
CA ASN A 1147 28.29 -36.08 30.69
C ASN A 1147 28.51 -34.58 30.49
N SER A 1148 27.81 -33.69 31.21
CA SER A 1148 28.16 -32.26 31.22
C SER A 1148 29.58 -32.02 31.77
N ASP A 1149 30.01 -32.83 32.73
CA ASP A 1149 31.36 -32.85 33.30
C ASP A 1149 32.44 -33.27 32.27
N VAL A 1150 32.09 -34.17 31.35
CA VAL A 1150 32.99 -34.57 30.25
C VAL A 1150 33.31 -33.39 29.34
N LEU A 1151 32.31 -32.55 29.03
CA LEU A 1151 32.52 -31.35 28.23
C LEU A 1151 33.37 -30.29 28.96
N ILE A 1152 33.22 -30.16 30.28
CA ILE A 1152 34.11 -29.33 31.11
C ILE A 1152 35.56 -29.81 31.01
N ARG A 1153 35.81 -31.11 31.12
CA ARG A 1153 37.16 -31.68 30.93
C ARG A 1153 37.69 -31.47 29.51
N ASN A 1154 36.84 -31.60 28.48
CA ASN A 1154 37.23 -31.30 27.09
C ASN A 1154 37.61 -29.82 26.91
N LEU A 1155 36.91 -28.91 27.58
CA LEU A 1155 37.24 -27.48 27.59
C LEU A 1155 38.55 -27.21 28.34
N GLU A 1156 38.79 -27.85 29.49
CA GLU A 1156 40.05 -27.73 30.22
C GLU A 1156 41.25 -28.15 29.37
N ASN A 1157 41.13 -29.25 28.61
CA ASN A 1157 42.21 -29.76 27.78
C ASN A 1157 42.61 -28.85 26.59
N THR A 1158 41.75 -27.89 26.21
CA THR A 1158 41.95 -27.04 25.03
C THR A 1158 42.22 -25.57 25.36
N VAL A 1159 42.26 -25.21 26.65
CA VAL A 1159 42.45 -23.83 27.11
C VAL A 1159 43.90 -23.37 26.94
N GLN A 1160 44.09 -22.12 26.55
CA GLN A 1160 45.41 -21.48 26.53
C GLN A 1160 45.64 -20.76 27.86
N ILE A 1161 46.63 -21.21 28.62
CA ILE A 1161 46.99 -20.65 29.92
C ILE A 1161 48.21 -19.75 29.76
N ASP A 1162 48.09 -18.49 30.18
CA ASP A 1162 49.19 -17.57 30.38
C ASP A 1162 49.48 -17.47 31.87
N THR A 1163 50.49 -18.23 32.31
CA THR A 1163 50.91 -18.31 33.71
C THR A 1163 51.56 -17.02 34.21
N ALA A 1164 52.23 -16.26 33.33
CA ALA A 1164 52.89 -15.01 33.68
C ALA A 1164 51.86 -13.93 34.07
N ASN A 1165 50.77 -13.83 33.30
CA ASN A 1165 49.68 -12.90 33.59
C ASN A 1165 48.57 -13.51 34.45
N GLY A 1166 48.62 -14.80 34.77
CA GLY A 1166 47.57 -15.49 35.52
C GLY A 1166 46.21 -15.46 34.81
N THR A 1167 46.21 -15.56 33.48
CA THR A 1167 45.01 -15.49 32.62
C THR A 1167 44.82 -16.76 31.82
N ALA A 1168 43.57 -17.10 31.52
CA ALA A 1168 43.23 -18.21 30.64
C ALA A 1168 42.31 -17.71 29.52
N ARG A 1169 42.44 -18.26 28.31
CA ARG A 1169 41.60 -17.90 27.16
C ARG A 1169 41.46 -19.01 26.15
N TYR A 1170 40.50 -18.86 25.26
CA TYR A 1170 40.44 -19.59 23.99
C TYR A 1170 40.77 -18.64 22.85
N LYS A 1171 41.46 -19.14 21.82
CA LYS A 1171 41.70 -18.41 20.58
C LYS A 1171 40.84 -19.05 19.50
N THR A 1172 39.98 -18.28 18.88
CA THR A 1172 39.06 -18.74 17.84
C THR A 1172 39.72 -18.59 16.45
N GLY A 1173 39.20 -19.31 15.44
CA GLY A 1173 39.81 -19.47 14.12
C GLY A 1173 39.72 -18.21 13.23
N ARG A 1174 40.23 -18.27 11.99
CA ARG A 1174 40.24 -17.13 11.05
C ARG A 1174 38.86 -16.76 10.46
N ASP A 1175 37.84 -17.60 10.61
CA ASP A 1175 36.49 -17.37 10.07
C ASP A 1175 35.67 -16.43 10.96
N TYR A 1176 36.16 -15.22 11.15
CA TYR A 1176 35.62 -14.25 12.12
C TYR A 1176 34.17 -13.82 11.86
N TRP A 1177 33.64 -14.09 10.66
CA TRP A 1177 32.25 -13.83 10.27
C TRP A 1177 31.25 -14.83 10.86
N ASN A 1178 31.71 -15.99 11.34
CA ASN A 1178 30.86 -16.96 11.99
C ASN A 1178 30.54 -16.53 13.42
N TRP A 1179 29.26 -16.52 13.79
CA TRP A 1179 28.80 -16.04 15.10
C TRP A 1179 29.27 -16.89 16.29
N TRP A 1180 29.76 -18.12 16.06
CA TRP A 1180 30.39 -18.99 17.07
C TRP A 1180 31.91 -18.81 17.19
N ASN A 1181 32.48 -17.79 16.55
CA ASN A 1181 33.92 -17.60 16.39
C ASN A 1181 34.37 -16.24 16.95
N ASN A 1182 34.20 -16.06 18.26
CA ASN A 1182 34.56 -14.85 19.01
C ASN A 1182 35.29 -15.18 20.32
N ASP A 1183 36.54 -14.73 20.48
CA ASP A 1183 37.36 -15.00 21.68
C ASP A 1183 36.67 -14.58 23.00
N VAL A 1184 36.06 -13.39 23.03
CA VAL A 1184 35.47 -12.80 24.24
C VAL A 1184 34.23 -13.57 24.66
N GLU A 1185 33.30 -13.80 23.73
CA GLU A 1185 32.09 -14.59 24.02
C GLU A 1185 32.42 -16.05 24.35
N THR A 1186 33.41 -16.63 23.67
CA THR A 1186 33.86 -18.00 23.97
C THR A 1186 34.33 -18.12 25.40
N VAL A 1187 35.14 -17.18 25.87
CA VAL A 1187 35.61 -17.19 27.27
C VAL A 1187 34.46 -16.86 28.23
N ALA A 1188 33.53 -15.98 27.87
CA ALA A 1188 32.36 -15.67 28.70
C ALA A 1188 31.43 -16.87 28.89
N PHE A 1189 31.10 -17.61 27.83
CA PHE A 1189 30.31 -18.84 27.92
C PHE A 1189 31.07 -19.98 28.57
N ALA A 1190 32.38 -20.11 28.34
CA ALA A 1190 33.20 -21.09 29.05
C ALA A 1190 33.19 -20.81 30.55
N LEU A 1191 33.46 -19.56 30.97
CA LEU A 1191 33.37 -19.15 32.36
C LEU A 1191 31.99 -19.47 32.96
N ARG A 1192 30.90 -19.21 32.21
CA ARG A 1192 29.53 -19.58 32.64
C ARG A 1192 29.36 -21.10 32.82
N ALA A 1193 29.87 -21.90 31.88
CA ALA A 1193 29.83 -23.36 31.96
C ALA A 1193 30.59 -23.88 33.19
N PHE A 1194 31.81 -23.40 33.42
CA PHE A 1194 32.59 -23.74 34.62
C PHE A 1194 31.89 -23.29 35.90
N LEU A 1195 31.36 -22.06 35.97
CA LEU A 1195 30.60 -21.57 37.14
C LEU A 1195 29.33 -22.38 37.45
N THR A 1196 28.77 -23.03 36.43
CA THR A 1196 27.52 -23.80 36.55
C THR A 1196 27.78 -25.26 36.91
N VAL A 1197 28.74 -25.90 36.24
CA VAL A 1197 29.02 -27.34 36.38
C VAL A 1197 30.08 -27.60 37.46
N GLU A 1198 31.11 -26.75 37.58
CA GLU A 1198 32.26 -26.92 38.49
C GLU A 1198 32.78 -25.57 39.03
N SER A 1199 31.99 -24.93 39.89
CA SER A 1199 32.17 -23.52 40.29
C SER A 1199 33.51 -23.17 40.96
N ASN A 1200 34.18 -24.13 41.59
CA ASN A 1200 35.46 -23.93 42.29
C ASN A 1200 36.70 -24.24 41.41
N HIS A 1201 36.52 -24.38 40.09
CA HIS A 1201 37.61 -24.76 39.19
C HIS A 1201 38.68 -23.65 39.04
N LYS A 1202 39.97 -24.03 38.99
CA LYS A 1202 41.13 -23.10 38.94
C LYS A 1202 41.10 -22.10 37.77
N LEU A 1203 40.40 -22.42 36.67
CA LEU A 1203 40.29 -21.56 35.49
C LEU A 1203 39.29 -20.41 35.67
N VAL A 1204 38.34 -20.52 36.60
CA VAL A 1204 37.30 -19.50 36.84
C VAL A 1204 37.91 -18.11 37.14
N PRO A 1205 38.82 -17.94 38.11
CA PRO A 1205 39.45 -16.63 38.33
C PRO A 1205 40.34 -16.19 37.16
N MET A 1206 40.95 -17.12 36.42
CA MET A 1206 41.83 -16.80 35.29
C MET A 1206 41.06 -16.28 34.07
N PHE A 1207 39.89 -16.86 33.76
CA PHE A 1207 38.99 -16.38 32.72
C PHE A 1207 38.41 -15.01 33.08
N THR A 1208 37.98 -14.84 34.34
CA THR A 1208 37.46 -13.56 34.85
C THR A 1208 38.49 -12.45 34.71
N LYS A 1209 39.74 -12.72 35.10
CA LYS A 1209 40.86 -11.79 34.92
C LYS A 1209 41.06 -11.44 33.44
N TRP A 1210 41.06 -12.44 32.56
CA TRP A 1210 41.26 -12.22 31.12
C TRP A 1210 40.16 -11.36 30.50
N LEU A 1211 38.87 -11.65 30.79
CA LEU A 1211 37.73 -10.88 30.30
C LEU A 1211 37.82 -9.41 30.73
N THR A 1212 38.19 -9.16 31.99
CA THR A 1212 38.36 -7.80 32.52
C THR A 1212 39.42 -7.02 31.74
N LEU A 1213 40.50 -7.69 31.32
CA LEU A 1213 41.58 -7.08 30.52
C LEU A 1213 41.18 -6.82 29.05
N GLN A 1214 40.12 -7.45 28.54
CA GLN A 1214 39.63 -7.21 27.18
C GLN A 1214 38.70 -6.00 27.05
N ALA A 1215 38.25 -5.42 28.17
CA ALA A 1215 37.39 -4.25 28.17
C ALA A 1215 38.06 -3.07 27.46
N ARG A 1216 37.33 -2.38 26.58
CA ARG A 1216 37.75 -1.16 25.89
C ARG A 1216 37.11 0.04 26.57
N GLY A 1217 37.55 0.34 27.79
CA GLY A 1217 36.84 1.28 28.66
C GLY A 1217 35.70 0.59 29.39
N ASN A 1218 34.46 0.97 29.08
CA ASN A 1218 33.27 0.43 29.73
C ASN A 1218 32.57 -0.68 28.94
N HIS A 1219 32.96 -0.96 27.69
CA HIS A 1219 32.30 -1.96 26.83
C HIS A 1219 33.33 -2.83 26.10
N PHE A 1220 32.84 -3.82 25.36
CA PHE A 1220 33.63 -4.76 24.54
C PHE A 1220 33.47 -4.42 23.05
N ARG A 1221 33.93 -5.26 22.11
CA ARG A 1221 33.99 -4.86 20.68
C ARG A 1221 32.61 -4.75 20.04
N SER A 1222 31.60 -5.41 20.60
CA SER A 1222 30.23 -5.40 20.11
C SER A 1222 29.23 -5.33 21.26
N THR A 1223 27.99 -4.99 20.93
CA THR A 1223 26.82 -5.05 21.82
C THR A 1223 26.62 -6.46 22.37
N LYS A 1224 26.73 -7.49 21.51
CA LYS A 1224 26.63 -8.90 21.89
C LYS A 1224 27.72 -9.34 22.89
N GLU A 1225 28.99 -9.01 22.62
CA GLU A 1225 30.10 -9.30 23.55
C GLU A 1225 29.87 -8.62 24.90
N THR A 1226 29.48 -7.34 24.87
CA THR A 1226 29.29 -6.55 26.09
C THR A 1226 28.16 -7.11 26.94
N ALA A 1227 27.02 -7.42 26.31
CA ALA A 1227 25.87 -8.04 26.97
C ALA A 1227 26.24 -9.35 27.66
N GLU A 1228 26.96 -10.22 26.93
CA GLU A 1228 27.30 -11.56 27.38
C GLU A 1228 28.34 -11.55 28.51
N VAL A 1229 29.36 -10.68 28.43
CA VAL A 1229 30.34 -10.52 29.51
C VAL A 1229 29.69 -9.93 30.76
N VAL A 1230 28.85 -8.91 30.63
CA VAL A 1230 28.11 -8.35 31.77
C VAL A 1230 27.27 -9.44 32.44
N TYR A 1231 26.57 -10.27 31.65
CA TYR A 1231 25.77 -11.37 32.19
C TYR A 1231 26.62 -12.42 32.93
N THR A 1232 27.74 -12.86 32.36
CA THR A 1232 28.63 -13.83 33.03
C THR A 1232 29.28 -13.25 34.29
N LEU A 1233 29.76 -12.00 34.25
CA LEU A 1233 30.37 -11.34 35.41
C LEU A 1233 29.35 -11.15 36.54
N ALA A 1234 28.07 -10.91 36.19
CA ALA A 1234 26.99 -10.81 37.16
C ALA A 1234 26.82 -12.13 37.93
N GLN A 1235 26.87 -13.26 37.24
CA GLN A 1235 26.86 -14.59 37.87
C GLN A 1235 28.09 -14.83 38.75
N TYR A 1236 29.28 -14.42 38.30
CA TYR A 1236 30.53 -14.54 39.06
C TYR A 1236 30.50 -13.75 40.37
N VAL A 1237 30.13 -12.46 40.31
CA VAL A 1237 30.07 -11.56 41.48
C VAL A 1237 29.10 -12.11 42.54
N ARG A 1238 27.93 -12.62 42.10
CA ARG A 1238 26.95 -13.24 42.99
C ARG A 1238 27.50 -14.44 43.75
N GLN A 1239 28.31 -15.26 43.08
CA GLN A 1239 28.86 -16.50 43.68
C GLN A 1239 30.10 -16.26 44.55
N ASN A 1240 30.88 -15.20 44.29
CA ASN A 1240 32.22 -14.99 44.91
C ASN A 1240 32.29 -13.82 45.92
N ARG A 1241 31.18 -13.14 46.23
CA ARG A 1241 31.08 -12.07 47.27
C ARG A 1241 32.03 -10.87 47.07
N GLU A 1242 32.25 -10.43 45.84
CA GLU A 1242 33.18 -9.32 45.49
C GLU A 1242 32.72 -7.88 45.86
N LEU A 1243 31.72 -7.73 46.74
CA LEU A 1243 31.13 -6.42 47.03
C LEU A 1243 31.76 -5.70 48.25
N ASP A 1244 32.67 -6.36 48.98
CA ASP A 1244 33.31 -5.85 50.21
C ASP A 1244 34.79 -5.47 49.97
N VAL A 1245 35.07 -4.33 49.33
CA VAL A 1245 36.46 -3.90 49.04
C VAL A 1245 36.76 -2.49 49.59
N ASP A 1246 37.85 -2.35 50.36
CA ASP A 1246 38.35 -1.09 50.94
C ASP A 1246 39.81 -0.85 50.54
N TYR A 1247 40.08 0.16 49.72
CA TYR A 1247 41.43 0.54 49.31
C TYR A 1247 41.55 2.03 48.92
N THR A 1248 42.78 2.57 48.93
CA THR A 1248 43.09 3.95 48.51
C THR A 1248 44.09 3.97 47.35
N LEU A 1249 43.82 4.73 46.29
CA LEU A 1249 44.70 4.90 45.13
C LEU A 1249 45.15 6.36 44.96
N LYS A 1250 46.42 6.59 44.63
CA LYS A 1250 46.96 7.89 44.21
C LYS A 1250 47.31 7.86 42.72
N VAL A 1251 46.76 8.78 41.94
CA VAL A 1251 47.09 9.00 40.52
C VAL A 1251 47.98 10.23 40.44
N ALA A 1252 49.18 10.10 39.87
CA ALA A 1252 50.16 11.18 39.69
C ALA A 1252 50.39 11.46 38.21
#